data_AF-A0A3M6V7F5-F1
#
_entry.id   AF-A0A3M6V7F5-F1
#
_cell.length_a   1.000
_cell.length_b   1.000
_cell.length_c   1.000
_cell.angle_alpha   90.00
_cell.angle_beta   90.00
_cell.angle_gamma   90.00
#
_symmetry.space_group_name_H-M   'P 1'
#
loop_
_entity.id
_entity.type
_entity.pdbx_description
1 polymer ?
#
loop_
_entity_poly.entity_id
_entity_poly.type
_entity_poly.pdbx_seq_one_letter_code
_entity_poly.pdbx_strand_id
1 'polypeptide(L)'
;MYYNLHFFATYTASLNSSDGVNQGWNSFTTDVSNHPKDIRVDSDTTRQVKHLVFTSTCSELDFVHAEVLAFTLRRTGYSGNVTHLLYGCTEEEALNLMRKKDPRHHVQTKHYPDVSAVNTTFGEKLLKTTVNPLVLSKWMLGSDTGDLHDNRSALFNERYALASNDFVMAVDNDAIFTKKLDMWNLVAEAKSIAELHIFGQDASWYWPKQFPLTHEQLKNIVPTNSRALLLTDWREYAAIAPFVAEVSTWQTFLPTAVDIWSKLAHEQRYLAIPITAAHEKTLIGISGVLSVHHYPSRYQNWDFADDIKHNPCKEQAEGKNLALSSYPISIRALNFTLPQWIDGQEWSFFADKVPSDFLACDAWMIHQPTDYLWHLASHTSGYERVPSILRRRHTMSVCLAVEAYNSASESYRSHFCPTGYNRNRRISMEFQKKAWSTAVALADGTEMDEDLPVYFGDYKRKKSPDVSHESDVKPGQKDSDEIHFVFTTSCEPHQDWQSEALAQSFARVGQRGALTRIVSGCSDDAVKELLRRTRKSSPHLRIHVTRDFRSLPAYKKASDEVEKATTPDNYAPYNKPFGLRDWLESANPPVLEELVVVLDPDFLFMRRFAVNTGGRVTLPMNVDSGNYARDTEVIEGMRQYKRFFVYTGRRENVSDTVTDGVAVAQRWSNYLGTTAFENSSLICPECVKVSKADAAEYFAVGSPYVITRNDLIQLMDDYCNMTVLKREQTNRELRMSEMMGYSLAAAKHGVKHTTFDNLALGNKVDDYTDFVSIMKGNPCEDPIIPMIPGEVPPLLHGYRPYETNDDRNVKWVFYKTLMPNNLFACDSWLLASPPASVWTLAKQSFDKQRMLEAYGVCTSIKVLNQALVDFKTKMCPDGFNQNRRLRLVKDVHEDLLKIGQVYTPWQHAASENGP
;
A
#
# COMPACT_ATOMS: atom_id res chain seq x y z
N MET A 1 39.64 -35.31 -1.56
CA MET A 1 40.95 -34.76 -1.97
C MET A 1 40.72 -33.27 -2.23
N TYR A 2 40.74 -32.42 -1.20
CA TYR A 2 41.91 -31.66 -0.71
C TYR A 2 42.74 -31.03 -1.83
N TYR A 3 42.55 -29.72 -2.09
CA TYR A 3 43.54 -28.69 -1.76
C TYR A 3 42.91 -27.29 -1.73
N ASN A 4 43.17 -26.59 -0.61
CA ASN A 4 42.94 -25.17 -0.37
C ASN A 4 44.03 -24.33 -1.06
N LEU A 5 43.70 -23.08 -1.42
CA LEU A 5 44.59 -21.92 -1.25
C LEU A 5 43.78 -20.62 -1.33
N HIS A 6 43.70 -19.94 -0.18
CA HIS A 6 43.25 -18.55 0.00
C HIS A 6 44.28 -17.56 -0.55
N PHE A 7 43.86 -16.38 -1.00
CA PHE A 7 44.27 -15.08 -0.41
C PHE A 7 43.41 -13.90 -0.91
N PHE A 8 43.47 -12.82 -0.14
CA PHE A 8 42.51 -11.73 0.10
C PHE A 8 42.58 -10.50 -0.82
N ALA A 9 41.43 -9.80 -0.87
CA ALA A 9 41.19 -8.33 -0.93
C ALA A 9 41.64 -7.58 -2.21
N THR A 10 41.03 -6.49 -2.69
CA THR A 10 40.27 -5.38 -2.08
C THR A 10 39.33 -4.75 -3.12
N TYR A 11 38.26 -4.12 -2.62
CA TYR A 11 37.31 -3.24 -3.29
C TYR A 11 37.97 -1.93 -3.80
N THR A 12 37.59 -1.44 -4.99
CA THR A 12 37.38 -0.01 -5.30
C THR A 12 36.73 0.16 -6.67
N ALA A 13 35.69 1.00 -6.72
CA ALA A 13 34.96 1.43 -7.90
C ALA A 13 35.73 2.48 -8.72
N SER A 14 35.59 2.49 -10.05
CA SER A 14 35.55 3.72 -10.87
C SER A 14 35.24 3.40 -12.34
N LEU A 15 34.37 4.24 -12.91
CA LEU A 15 34.05 4.40 -14.34
C LEU A 15 35.31 4.61 -15.22
N ASN A 16 35.34 4.00 -16.40
CA ASN A 16 35.31 4.69 -17.71
C ASN A 16 35.68 3.76 -18.88
N SER A 17 35.14 4.14 -20.04
CA SER A 17 35.33 3.56 -21.37
C SER A 17 36.79 3.42 -21.80
N SER A 18 37.08 2.39 -22.60
CA SER A 18 37.64 2.51 -23.96
C SER A 18 38.07 1.15 -24.52
N ASP A 19 38.13 1.13 -25.84
CA ASP A 19 38.30 0.02 -26.77
C ASP A 19 39.53 -0.89 -26.59
N GLY A 20 39.34 -2.15 -26.98
CA GLY A 20 40.29 -2.90 -27.81
C GLY A 20 41.40 -3.69 -27.09
N VAL A 21 41.42 -5.01 -27.32
CA VAL A 21 42.54 -5.74 -27.97
C VAL A 21 42.23 -7.25 -27.92
N ASN A 22 42.17 -7.86 -29.12
CA ASN A 22 42.21 -9.30 -29.35
C ASN A 22 43.61 -9.86 -29.07
N GLN A 23 43.72 -10.97 -28.34
CA GLN A 23 44.81 -11.95 -28.54
C GLN A 23 44.22 -13.36 -28.47
N GLY A 24 44.38 -14.09 -29.57
CA GLY A 24 43.79 -15.40 -29.80
C GLY A 24 44.63 -16.57 -29.31
N TRP A 25 44.03 -17.76 -29.40
CA TRP A 25 44.73 -19.04 -29.42
C TRP A 25 44.26 -19.82 -30.64
N ASN A 26 45.22 -20.12 -31.51
CA ASN A 26 45.07 -20.84 -32.76
C ASN A 26 45.34 -22.34 -32.59
N SER A 27 44.81 -23.08 -33.57
CA SER A 27 45.28 -24.35 -34.16
C SER A 27 44.88 -25.67 -33.50
N PHE A 28 44.08 -26.48 -34.23
CA PHE A 28 44.62 -27.43 -35.20
C PHE A 28 43.72 -27.57 -36.45
N THR A 29 44.40 -27.78 -37.57
CA THR A 29 44.08 -27.77 -39.03
C THR A 29 43.21 -28.96 -39.49
N THR A 30 42.45 -28.90 -40.59
CA THR A 30 42.91 -28.91 -42.01
C THR A 30 41.93 -28.31 -43.03
N ASP A 31 42.51 -27.65 -44.05
CA ASP A 31 41.98 -26.98 -45.25
C ASP A 31 40.96 -27.75 -46.12
N VAL A 32 40.03 -27.00 -46.77
CA VAL A 32 39.99 -26.76 -48.25
C VAL A 32 39.21 -25.46 -48.57
N SER A 33 39.92 -24.55 -49.24
CA SER A 33 39.64 -23.32 -50.01
C SER A 33 38.20 -22.89 -50.43
N ASN A 34 37.92 -21.60 -50.16
CA ASN A 34 37.38 -20.51 -51.03
C ASN A 34 36.23 -19.70 -50.41
N HIS A 35 36.57 -18.57 -49.77
CA HIS A 35 35.62 -17.52 -49.38
C HIS A 35 35.85 -16.24 -50.19
N PRO A 36 34.81 -15.59 -50.75
CA PRO A 36 34.85 -14.17 -51.05
C PRO A 36 34.53 -13.36 -49.79
N LYS A 37 35.51 -12.53 -49.41
CA LYS A 37 35.49 -11.23 -48.70
C LYS A 37 34.26 -10.87 -47.84
N ASP A 38 34.58 -10.61 -46.57
CA ASP A 38 33.89 -9.73 -45.61
C ASP A 38 33.19 -8.52 -46.24
N ILE A 39 31.86 -8.55 -46.29
CA ILE A 39 30.96 -7.39 -46.38
C ILE A 39 29.67 -7.75 -45.62
N ARG A 40 29.70 -7.91 -44.29
CA ARG A 40 28.45 -8.19 -43.52
C ARG A 40 28.40 -7.60 -42.11
N VAL A 41 29.27 -6.68 -41.73
CA VAL A 41 29.27 -6.12 -40.36
C VAL A 41 28.67 -4.71 -40.27
N ASP A 42 28.47 -4.01 -41.40
CA ASP A 42 27.96 -2.61 -41.40
C ASP A 42 26.47 -2.46 -41.79
N SER A 43 25.82 -3.50 -42.31
CA SER A 43 24.40 -3.44 -42.72
C SER A 43 23.40 -3.71 -41.60
N ASP A 44 23.81 -4.42 -40.54
CA ASP A 44 22.90 -4.84 -39.47
C ASP A 44 22.57 -3.72 -38.47
N THR A 45 23.40 -2.68 -38.36
CA THR A 45 23.15 -1.50 -37.51
C THR A 45 22.04 -0.59 -38.05
N THR A 46 21.66 -0.75 -39.34
CA THR A 46 20.66 0.10 -40.01
C THR A 46 19.22 -0.43 -39.95
N ARG A 47 19.01 -1.68 -39.54
CA ARG A 47 17.68 -2.31 -39.47
C ARG A 47 17.17 -2.29 -38.04
N GLN A 48 16.58 -1.17 -37.61
CA GLN A 48 15.96 -1.04 -36.28
C GLN A 48 14.45 -0.87 -36.39
N VAL A 49 13.70 -1.36 -35.39
CA VAL A 49 12.30 -0.99 -35.24
C VAL A 49 12.25 0.43 -34.68
N LYS A 50 11.86 1.40 -35.52
CA LYS A 50 11.81 2.82 -35.14
C LYS A 50 10.44 3.26 -34.63
N HIS A 51 9.40 2.53 -35.00
CA HIS A 51 8.02 2.87 -34.66
C HIS A 51 7.24 1.62 -34.23
N LEU A 52 6.45 1.76 -33.16
CA LEU A 52 5.53 0.74 -32.69
C LEU A 52 4.10 1.28 -32.76
N VAL A 53 3.18 0.46 -33.25
CA VAL A 53 1.77 0.82 -33.39
C VAL A 53 0.88 -0.29 -32.82
N PHE A 54 -0.18 0.12 -32.12
CA PHE A 54 -1.20 -0.79 -31.62
C PHE A 54 -2.59 -0.18 -31.76
N THR A 55 -3.61 -1.02 -31.77
CA THR A 55 -4.99 -0.62 -32.04
C THR A 55 -5.93 -1.14 -30.95
N SER A 56 -6.85 -0.32 -30.45
CA SER A 56 -7.87 -0.75 -29.49
C SER A 56 -9.19 0.01 -29.64
N THR A 57 -10.22 -0.45 -28.92
CA THR A 57 -11.42 0.36 -28.70
C THR A 57 -11.23 1.30 -27.51
N CYS A 58 -12.23 2.14 -27.22
CA CYS A 58 -12.23 3.00 -26.03
C CYS A 58 -12.82 2.33 -24.77
N SER A 59 -12.82 0.99 -24.67
CA SER A 59 -13.27 0.32 -23.44
C SER A 59 -12.30 0.57 -22.29
N GLU A 60 -12.79 0.62 -21.05
CA GLU A 60 -11.93 0.85 -19.87
C GLU A 60 -10.89 -0.27 -19.69
N LEU A 61 -11.22 -1.52 -20.06
CA LEU A 61 -10.24 -2.62 -20.03
C LEU A 61 -9.14 -2.44 -21.09
N ASP A 62 -9.50 -1.97 -22.29
CA ASP A 62 -8.51 -1.67 -23.32
C ASP A 62 -7.58 -0.53 -22.90
N PHE A 63 -8.09 0.45 -22.14
CA PHE A 63 -7.26 1.48 -21.52
C PHE A 63 -6.24 0.87 -20.55
N VAL A 64 -6.65 -0.05 -19.68
CA VAL A 64 -5.72 -0.76 -18.79
C VAL A 64 -4.63 -1.50 -19.58
N HIS A 65 -5.02 -2.24 -20.62
CA HIS A 65 -4.08 -2.97 -21.48
C HIS A 65 -3.09 -2.02 -22.18
N ALA A 66 -3.59 -0.90 -22.74
CA ALA A 66 -2.77 0.10 -23.41
C ALA A 66 -1.71 0.71 -22.49
N GLU A 67 -2.07 1.02 -21.24
CA GLU A 67 -1.13 1.57 -20.26
C GLU A 67 -0.10 0.53 -19.80
N VAL A 68 -0.49 -0.73 -19.61
CA VAL A 68 0.45 -1.83 -19.28
C VAL A 68 1.43 -2.07 -20.44
N LEU A 69 0.94 -2.07 -21.68
CA LEU A 69 1.78 -2.19 -22.88
C LEU A 69 2.78 -1.04 -22.95
N ALA A 70 2.30 0.20 -22.85
CA ALA A 70 3.13 1.40 -22.93
C ALA A 70 4.20 1.43 -21.82
N PHE A 71 3.79 1.12 -20.59
CA PHE A 71 4.69 1.04 -19.44
C PHE A 71 5.79 0.00 -19.64
N THR A 72 5.43 -1.24 -19.99
CA THR A 72 6.40 -2.33 -20.14
C THR A 72 7.34 -2.11 -21.33
N LEU A 73 6.84 -1.54 -22.43
CA LEU A 73 7.65 -1.16 -23.58
C LEU A 73 8.72 -0.13 -23.21
N ARG A 74 8.35 0.92 -22.47
CA ARG A 74 9.31 1.94 -22.01
C ARG A 74 10.26 1.38 -20.95
N ARG A 75 9.76 0.59 -20.00
CA ARG A 75 10.57 -0.04 -18.94
C ARG A 75 11.68 -0.94 -19.51
N THR A 76 11.40 -1.64 -20.61
CA THR A 76 12.40 -2.49 -21.29
C THR A 76 13.42 -1.72 -22.15
N GLY A 77 13.31 -0.39 -22.21
CA GLY A 77 14.30 0.49 -22.86
C GLY A 77 14.04 0.79 -24.33
N TYR A 78 12.80 0.65 -24.82
CA TYR A 78 12.44 1.09 -26.16
C TYR A 78 12.29 2.62 -26.23
N SER A 79 13.09 3.26 -27.07
CA SER A 79 13.15 4.72 -27.25
C SER A 79 12.46 5.22 -28.51
N GLY A 80 11.94 4.33 -29.37
CA GLY A 80 11.28 4.73 -30.61
C GLY A 80 9.90 5.35 -30.41
N ASN A 81 9.28 5.76 -31.51
CA ASN A 81 7.94 6.35 -31.50
C ASN A 81 6.89 5.27 -31.24
N VAL A 82 5.81 5.65 -30.54
CA VAL A 82 4.69 4.77 -30.20
C VAL A 82 3.37 5.45 -30.55
N THR A 83 2.53 4.78 -31.33
CA THR A 83 1.21 5.28 -31.72
C THR A 83 0.11 4.30 -31.33
N HIS A 84 -0.92 4.82 -30.67
CA HIS A 84 -2.17 4.12 -30.34
C HIS A 84 -3.27 4.62 -31.29
N LEU A 85 -3.81 3.72 -32.12
CA LEU A 85 -4.95 4.01 -33.00
C LEU A 85 -6.27 3.53 -32.38
N LEU A 86 -7.12 4.47 -31.99
CA LEU A 86 -8.45 4.23 -31.41
C LEU A 86 -9.52 4.13 -32.50
N TYR A 87 -10.43 3.17 -32.36
CA TYR A 87 -11.59 3.00 -33.24
C TYR A 87 -12.81 2.45 -32.47
N GLY A 88 -13.98 2.49 -33.11
CA GLY A 88 -15.20 1.90 -32.55
C GLY A 88 -15.76 2.62 -31.33
N CYS A 89 -15.42 3.88 -31.17
CA CYS A 89 -15.88 4.76 -30.09
C CYS A 89 -16.11 6.18 -30.61
N THR A 90 -16.93 6.91 -29.87
CA THR A 90 -17.22 8.33 -30.08
C THR A 90 -16.00 9.21 -29.80
N GLU A 91 -16.03 10.45 -30.30
CA GLU A 91 -14.98 11.44 -30.06
C GLU A 91 -14.83 11.78 -28.58
N GLU A 92 -15.95 11.85 -27.84
CA GLU A 92 -15.95 12.12 -26.40
C GLU A 92 -15.27 10.99 -25.61
N GLU A 93 -15.59 9.73 -25.91
CA GLU A 93 -14.94 8.57 -25.30
C GLU A 93 -13.44 8.54 -25.58
N ALA A 94 -13.03 8.85 -26.81
CA ALA A 94 -11.62 8.92 -27.20
C ALA A 94 -10.87 10.04 -26.45
N LEU A 95 -11.46 11.24 -26.36
CA LEU A 95 -10.89 12.37 -25.63
C LEU A 95 -10.76 12.06 -24.13
N ASN A 96 -11.75 11.41 -23.53
CA ASN A 96 -11.70 11.01 -22.12
C ASN A 96 -10.59 9.98 -21.88
N LEU A 97 -10.43 8.99 -22.76
CA LEU A 97 -9.33 8.02 -22.67
C LEU A 97 -7.98 8.73 -22.80
N MET A 98 -7.82 9.64 -23.76
CA MET A 98 -6.59 10.40 -23.97
C MET A 98 -6.18 11.22 -22.74
N ARG A 99 -7.14 11.82 -22.02
CA ARG A 99 -6.87 12.58 -20.78
C ARG A 99 -6.36 11.71 -19.63
N LYS A 100 -6.71 10.42 -19.63
CA LYS A 100 -6.30 9.46 -18.58
C LYS A 100 -4.90 8.87 -18.82
N LYS A 101 -4.34 8.96 -20.03
CA LYS A 101 -3.05 8.33 -20.37
C LYS A 101 -1.88 8.94 -19.61
N ASP A 102 -0.90 8.11 -19.25
CA ASP A 102 0.31 8.61 -18.60
C ASP A 102 1.24 9.32 -19.62
N PRO A 103 1.49 10.63 -19.47
CA PRO A 103 2.31 11.38 -20.42
C PRO A 103 3.77 10.93 -20.45
N ARG A 104 4.27 10.28 -19.39
CA ARG A 104 5.66 9.78 -19.29
C ARG A 104 5.95 8.67 -20.29
N HIS A 105 4.93 8.00 -20.80
CA HIS A 105 5.11 6.94 -21.80
C HIS A 105 5.25 7.46 -23.24
N HIS A 106 4.98 8.75 -23.49
CA HIS A 106 5.09 9.39 -24.80
C HIS A 106 4.39 8.61 -25.93
N VAL A 107 3.11 8.26 -25.72
CA VAL A 107 2.27 7.54 -26.69
C VAL A 107 1.39 8.54 -27.45
N GLN A 108 1.60 8.66 -28.77
CA GLN A 108 0.71 9.45 -29.63
C GLN A 108 -0.61 8.70 -29.82
N THR A 109 -1.74 9.40 -29.74
CA THR A 109 -3.06 8.79 -29.93
C THR A 109 -3.74 9.38 -31.16
N LYS A 110 -4.33 8.52 -32.00
CA LYS A 110 -5.12 8.90 -33.18
C LYS A 110 -6.49 8.27 -33.08
N HIS A 111 -7.53 8.96 -33.50
CA HIS A 111 -8.91 8.47 -33.42
C HIS A 111 -9.53 8.35 -34.81
N TYR A 112 -10.19 7.21 -35.06
CA TYR A 112 -10.86 6.89 -36.33
C TYR A 112 -12.35 6.62 -36.06
N PRO A 113 -13.18 7.67 -35.94
CA PRO A 113 -14.59 7.57 -35.56
C PRO A 113 -15.45 6.81 -36.58
N ASP A 114 -15.01 6.76 -37.83
CA ASP A 114 -15.72 6.14 -38.95
C ASP A 114 -15.48 4.62 -39.05
N VAL A 115 -14.64 4.05 -38.17
CA VAL A 115 -14.38 2.61 -38.10
C VAL A 115 -15.10 2.02 -36.89
N SER A 116 -16.07 1.13 -37.11
CA SER A 116 -16.76 0.43 -36.02
C SER A 116 -15.93 -0.70 -35.40
N ALA A 117 -16.12 -0.98 -34.11
CA ALA A 117 -15.56 -2.16 -33.48
C ALA A 117 -16.29 -3.42 -33.96
N VAL A 118 -15.52 -4.44 -34.36
CA VAL A 118 -16.07 -5.70 -34.87
C VAL A 118 -15.39 -6.87 -34.18
N ASN A 119 -16.15 -7.92 -33.85
CA ASN A 119 -15.59 -9.14 -33.29
C ASN A 119 -14.64 -9.80 -34.32
N THR A 120 -13.53 -10.31 -33.81
CA THR A 120 -12.46 -11.02 -34.50
C THR A 120 -12.05 -12.21 -33.65
N THR A 121 -11.57 -13.31 -34.21
CA THR A 121 -11.02 -14.40 -33.40
C THR A 121 -9.51 -14.30 -33.25
N PHE A 122 -9.03 -14.68 -32.08
CA PHE A 122 -7.64 -15.00 -31.82
C PHE A 122 -7.59 -16.36 -31.12
N GLY A 123 -7.07 -17.37 -31.81
CA GLY A 123 -7.17 -18.76 -31.35
C GLY A 123 -8.63 -19.18 -31.18
N GLU A 124 -9.01 -19.61 -29.97
CA GLU A 124 -10.36 -20.06 -29.63
C GLU A 124 -11.27 -18.95 -29.04
N LYS A 125 -10.75 -17.72 -28.87
CA LYS A 125 -11.49 -16.59 -28.27
C LYS A 125 -11.90 -15.54 -29.30
N LEU A 126 -13.07 -14.92 -29.11
CA LEU A 126 -13.54 -13.75 -29.84
C LEU A 126 -13.10 -12.46 -29.12
N LEU A 127 -12.35 -11.60 -29.80
CA LEU A 127 -11.83 -10.31 -29.34
C LEU A 127 -12.27 -9.17 -30.25
N LYS A 128 -12.33 -7.94 -29.73
CA LYS A 128 -12.64 -6.74 -30.51
C LYS A 128 -11.42 -5.87 -30.84
N THR A 129 -10.25 -6.21 -30.28
CA THR A 129 -9.06 -5.36 -30.19
C THR A 129 -7.76 -5.97 -30.72
N THR A 130 -7.85 -6.80 -31.76
CA THR A 130 -6.67 -7.26 -32.48
C THR A 130 -6.11 -6.16 -33.38
N VAL A 131 -4.86 -6.32 -33.86
CA VAL A 131 -4.30 -5.48 -34.93
C VAL A 131 -5.29 -5.36 -36.09
N ASN A 132 -5.79 -4.14 -36.36
CA ASN A 132 -6.82 -3.88 -37.35
C ASN A 132 -6.21 -3.28 -38.65
N PRO A 133 -6.16 -4.04 -39.77
CA PRO A 133 -5.55 -3.57 -41.02
C PRO A 133 -6.21 -2.33 -41.62
N LEU A 134 -7.52 -2.13 -41.40
CA LEU A 134 -8.23 -0.95 -41.90
C LEU A 134 -7.74 0.32 -41.21
N VAL A 135 -7.63 0.28 -39.88
CA VAL A 135 -7.17 1.42 -39.07
C VAL A 135 -5.69 1.67 -39.36
N LEU A 136 -4.89 0.61 -39.45
CA LEU A 136 -3.47 0.69 -39.80
C LEU A 136 -3.26 1.28 -41.21
N SER A 137 -4.10 0.89 -42.19
CA SER A 137 -4.09 1.45 -43.54
C SER A 137 -4.46 2.93 -43.55
N LYS A 138 -5.45 3.36 -42.78
CA LYS A 138 -5.82 4.78 -42.69
C LYS A 138 -4.69 5.62 -42.08
N TRP A 139 -4.00 5.10 -41.08
CA TRP A 139 -2.87 5.77 -40.46
C TRP A 139 -1.65 5.88 -41.39
N MET A 140 -1.29 4.80 -42.09
CA MET A 140 -0.09 4.77 -42.95
C MET A 140 -0.29 5.38 -44.34
N LEU A 141 -1.48 5.24 -44.93
CA LEU A 141 -1.75 5.60 -46.34
C LEU A 141 -2.75 6.75 -46.51
N GLY A 142 -3.49 7.13 -45.46
CA GLY A 142 -4.53 8.16 -45.55
C GLY A 142 -4.00 9.60 -45.46
N SER A 143 -4.75 10.54 -46.03
CA SER A 143 -4.65 11.96 -45.66
C SER A 143 -5.35 12.16 -44.31
N ASP A 144 -4.58 12.36 -43.26
CA ASP A 144 -4.98 12.32 -41.85
C ASP A 144 -6.28 13.10 -41.53
N THR A 145 -7.41 12.41 -41.41
CA THR A 145 -8.64 12.94 -40.79
C THR A 145 -8.75 12.56 -39.30
N GLY A 146 -7.70 11.95 -38.73
CA GLY A 146 -7.71 11.38 -37.37
C GLY A 146 -6.96 12.20 -36.31
N ASP A 147 -6.45 13.38 -36.67
CA ASP A 147 -5.88 14.35 -35.73
C ASP A 147 -6.92 15.41 -35.37
N LEU A 148 -7.23 15.52 -34.08
CA LEU A 148 -8.08 16.61 -33.56
C LEU A 148 -7.38 17.98 -33.61
N HIS A 149 -6.06 18.02 -33.86
CA HIS A 149 -5.23 19.22 -33.70
C HIS A 149 -4.16 19.48 -34.78
N ASP A 150 -3.98 18.65 -35.80
CA ASP A 150 -2.97 18.90 -36.86
C ASP A 150 -3.60 18.98 -38.26
N ASN A 151 -3.45 20.14 -38.90
CA ASN A 151 -3.98 20.46 -40.24
C ASN A 151 -2.92 20.32 -41.34
N ARG A 152 -1.77 19.68 -41.08
CA ARG A 152 -0.67 19.57 -42.05
C ARG A 152 -0.71 18.28 -42.87
N SER A 153 -0.98 18.42 -44.17
CA SER A 153 -0.87 17.37 -45.17
C SER A 153 0.60 17.07 -45.53
N ALA A 154 1.33 16.40 -44.63
CA ALA A 154 2.66 15.82 -44.92
C ALA A 154 2.55 14.32 -45.25
N LEU A 155 3.45 13.80 -46.10
CA LEU A 155 3.55 12.36 -46.40
C LEU A 155 3.97 11.57 -45.15
N PHE A 156 3.53 10.31 -45.01
CA PHE A 156 3.77 9.46 -43.83
C PHE A 156 5.26 9.38 -43.44
N ASN A 157 6.15 9.19 -44.43
CA ASN A 157 7.60 9.09 -44.23
C ASN A 157 8.21 10.39 -43.69
N GLU A 158 7.72 11.54 -44.15
CA GLU A 158 8.17 12.86 -43.70
C GLU A 158 7.62 13.20 -42.31
N ARG A 159 6.38 12.79 -42.03
CA ARG A 159 5.70 13.05 -40.75
C ARG A 159 6.37 12.32 -39.58
N TYR A 160 6.75 11.07 -39.78
CA TYR A 160 7.33 10.22 -38.73
C TYR A 160 8.85 10.03 -38.86
N ALA A 161 9.48 10.69 -39.85
CA ALA A 161 10.89 10.53 -40.18
C ALA A 161 11.31 9.06 -40.38
N LEU A 162 10.47 8.29 -41.08
CA LEU A 162 10.66 6.87 -41.37
C LEU A 162 11.08 6.68 -42.84
N ALA A 163 12.20 6.00 -43.06
CA ALA A 163 12.63 5.57 -44.38
C ALA A 163 11.88 4.30 -44.83
N SER A 164 11.84 4.04 -46.14
CA SER A 164 11.14 2.89 -46.72
C SER A 164 11.63 1.52 -46.22
N ASN A 165 12.87 1.45 -45.73
CA ASN A 165 13.53 0.26 -45.16
C ASN A 165 13.55 0.25 -43.62
N ASP A 166 12.96 1.24 -42.96
CA ASP A 166 12.79 1.20 -41.50
C ASP A 166 11.68 0.22 -41.12
N PHE A 167 11.80 -0.41 -39.95
CA PHE A 167 10.81 -1.38 -39.48
C PHE A 167 9.77 -0.73 -38.56
N VAL A 168 8.50 -1.11 -38.78
CA VAL A 168 7.36 -0.79 -37.93
C VAL A 168 6.78 -2.07 -37.35
N MET A 169 6.63 -2.10 -36.03
CA MET A 169 5.98 -3.20 -35.30
C MET A 169 4.50 -2.89 -35.08
N ALA A 170 3.62 -3.72 -35.61
CA ALA A 170 2.20 -3.73 -35.28
C ALA A 170 1.92 -4.82 -34.24
N VAL A 171 1.39 -4.43 -33.08
CA VAL A 171 1.20 -5.30 -31.91
C VAL A 171 -0.22 -5.20 -31.36
N ASP A 172 -0.70 -6.28 -30.75
CA ASP A 172 -1.99 -6.29 -30.04
C ASP A 172 -1.93 -5.45 -28.75
N ASN A 173 -3.06 -4.85 -28.38
CA ASN A 173 -3.15 -3.92 -27.25
C ASN A 173 -2.81 -4.54 -25.88
N ASP A 174 -3.01 -5.85 -25.72
CA ASP A 174 -2.78 -6.63 -24.50
C ASP A 174 -1.38 -7.29 -24.44
N ALA A 175 -0.45 -6.82 -25.27
CA ALA A 175 0.93 -7.27 -25.23
C ALA A 175 1.70 -6.68 -24.04
N ILE A 176 2.51 -7.54 -23.42
CA ILE A 176 3.39 -7.19 -22.29
C ILE A 176 4.84 -7.38 -22.75
N PHE A 177 5.64 -6.32 -22.75
CA PHE A 177 7.04 -6.40 -23.15
C PHE A 177 7.91 -6.92 -22.00
N THR A 178 8.76 -7.90 -22.30
CA THR A 178 9.60 -8.59 -21.31
C THR A 178 11.10 -8.39 -21.54
N LYS A 179 11.51 -7.93 -22.73
CA LYS A 179 12.86 -7.45 -23.03
C LYS A 179 12.83 -6.34 -24.08
N LYS A 180 13.97 -5.66 -24.24
CA LYS A 180 14.14 -4.59 -25.24
C LYS A 180 13.82 -5.12 -26.64
N LEU A 181 12.99 -4.38 -27.37
CA LEU A 181 12.72 -4.64 -28.78
C LEU A 181 13.97 -4.34 -29.61
N ASP A 182 14.60 -5.39 -30.14
CA ASP A 182 15.79 -5.33 -30.97
C ASP A 182 15.68 -6.31 -32.14
N MET A 183 15.97 -5.83 -33.35
CA MET A 183 15.93 -6.60 -34.59
C MET A 183 16.98 -7.72 -34.64
N TRP A 184 18.10 -7.58 -33.90
CA TRP A 184 19.14 -8.61 -33.86
C TRP A 184 18.60 -9.99 -33.49
N ASN A 185 17.71 -10.05 -32.48
CA ASN A 185 17.12 -11.31 -32.03
C ASN A 185 16.22 -11.93 -33.11
N LEU A 186 15.45 -11.11 -33.84
CA LEU A 186 14.55 -11.57 -34.89
C LEU A 186 15.30 -12.11 -36.10
N VAL A 187 16.34 -11.40 -36.52
CA VAL A 187 17.22 -11.81 -37.61
C VAL A 187 17.99 -13.08 -37.23
N ALA A 188 18.39 -13.21 -35.95
CA ALA A 188 19.13 -14.38 -35.48
C ALA A 188 18.34 -15.69 -35.56
N GLU A 189 17.02 -15.65 -35.32
CA GLU A 189 16.15 -16.83 -35.47
C GLU A 189 15.86 -17.18 -36.92
N ALA A 190 15.80 -16.19 -37.80
CA ALA A 190 15.37 -16.36 -39.19
C ALA A 190 16.53 -16.43 -40.21
N LYS A 191 17.76 -16.73 -39.75
CA LYS A 191 19.00 -16.74 -40.55
C LYS A 191 18.95 -17.61 -41.83
N SER A 192 18.03 -18.57 -41.91
CA SER A 192 17.88 -19.47 -43.06
C SER A 192 17.15 -18.84 -44.26
N ILE A 193 16.58 -17.65 -44.13
CA ILE A 193 15.84 -16.96 -45.21
C ILE A 193 16.66 -15.74 -45.66
N ALA A 194 16.96 -15.67 -46.96
CA ALA A 194 17.61 -14.50 -47.55
C ALA A 194 16.59 -13.37 -47.74
N GLU A 195 16.96 -12.14 -47.32
CA GLU A 195 16.16 -10.90 -47.53
C GLU A 195 14.75 -10.94 -46.91
N LEU A 196 14.69 -10.83 -45.58
CA LEU A 196 13.43 -10.73 -44.83
C LEU A 196 12.96 -9.27 -44.70
N HIS A 197 11.75 -9.01 -45.19
CA HIS A 197 11.08 -7.70 -45.12
C HIS A 197 9.92 -7.65 -44.11
N ILE A 198 9.48 -8.81 -43.62
CA ILE A 198 8.44 -8.96 -42.60
C ILE A 198 8.72 -10.17 -41.70
N PHE A 199 8.47 -9.98 -40.40
CA PHE A 199 8.48 -11.01 -39.37
C PHE A 199 7.10 -11.12 -38.77
N GLY A 200 6.74 -12.32 -38.33
CA GLY A 200 5.48 -12.58 -37.65
C GLY A 200 5.63 -13.69 -36.61
N GLN A 201 4.81 -13.61 -35.56
CA GLN A 201 4.83 -14.61 -34.50
C GLN A 201 4.28 -15.93 -35.03
N ASP A 202 4.93 -17.05 -34.68
CA ASP A 202 4.47 -18.40 -35.06
C ASP A 202 3.00 -18.64 -34.66
N ALA A 203 2.21 -19.01 -35.68
CA ALA A 203 0.78 -19.19 -35.58
C ALA A 203 0.38 -20.57 -35.06
N SER A 204 -0.53 -20.59 -34.09
CA SER A 204 -1.16 -21.82 -33.61
C SER A 204 -2.12 -22.48 -34.60
N TRP A 205 -2.59 -21.75 -35.62
CA TRP A 205 -3.51 -22.28 -36.63
C TRP A 205 -2.83 -23.15 -37.70
N TYR A 206 -1.50 -23.17 -37.77
CA TYR A 206 -0.78 -23.94 -38.77
C TYR A 206 -0.74 -25.43 -38.43
N TRP A 207 -1.17 -26.25 -39.40
CA TRP A 207 -0.97 -27.69 -39.38
C TRP A 207 -0.51 -28.17 -40.76
N PRO A 208 0.46 -29.11 -40.85
CA PRO A 208 0.97 -29.57 -42.14
C PRO A 208 -0.17 -30.02 -43.07
N LYS A 209 -0.22 -29.43 -44.27
CA LYS A 209 -1.22 -29.70 -45.33
C LYS A 209 -2.67 -29.39 -44.95
N GLN A 210 -2.92 -28.62 -43.90
CA GLN A 210 -4.25 -28.14 -43.53
C GLN A 210 -4.23 -26.63 -43.37
N PHE A 211 -5.16 -25.97 -44.05
CA PHE A 211 -5.34 -24.52 -43.97
C PHE A 211 -6.75 -24.22 -43.42
N PRO A 212 -6.94 -23.18 -42.58
CA PRO A 212 -8.25 -22.90 -41.98
C PRO A 212 -9.37 -22.52 -42.97
N LEU A 213 -9.04 -22.18 -44.23
CA LEU A 213 -10.01 -21.93 -45.29
C LEU A 213 -10.03 -23.07 -46.30
N THR A 214 -11.21 -23.41 -46.80
CA THR A 214 -11.35 -24.29 -47.96
C THR A 214 -10.85 -23.61 -49.23
N HIS A 215 -10.49 -24.40 -50.24
CA HIS A 215 -10.04 -23.86 -51.52
C HIS A 215 -11.11 -22.96 -52.19
N GLU A 216 -12.40 -23.28 -52.02
CA GLU A 216 -13.52 -22.46 -52.51
C GLU A 216 -13.64 -21.13 -51.77
N GLN A 217 -13.50 -21.15 -50.43
CA GLN A 217 -13.48 -19.92 -49.63
C GLN A 217 -12.32 -19.02 -50.06
N LEU A 218 -11.13 -19.59 -50.25
CA LEU A 218 -9.95 -18.83 -50.67
C LEU A 218 -10.14 -18.20 -52.06
N LYS A 219 -10.72 -18.92 -53.03
CA LYS A 219 -11.06 -18.39 -54.37
C LYS A 219 -12.00 -17.18 -54.34
N ASN A 220 -12.88 -17.11 -53.36
CA ASN A 220 -13.81 -15.99 -53.20
C ASN A 220 -13.16 -14.75 -52.54
N ILE A 221 -11.99 -14.94 -51.91
CA ILE A 221 -11.30 -13.90 -51.13
C ILE A 221 -10.17 -13.27 -51.94
N VAL A 222 -9.37 -14.07 -52.65
CA VAL A 222 -8.20 -13.59 -53.41
C VAL A 222 -8.46 -13.57 -54.93
N PRO A 223 -7.76 -12.70 -55.69
CA PRO A 223 -7.82 -12.71 -57.15
C PRO A 223 -7.47 -14.09 -57.76
N THR A 224 -8.00 -14.38 -58.95
CA THR A 224 -7.81 -15.67 -59.64
C THR A 224 -6.36 -16.01 -59.98
N ASN A 225 -5.49 -15.00 -60.09
CA ASN A 225 -4.06 -15.14 -60.33
C ASN A 225 -3.22 -15.16 -59.04
N SER A 226 -3.84 -15.20 -57.86
CA SER A 226 -3.14 -15.18 -56.58
C SER A 226 -2.32 -16.44 -56.33
N ARG A 227 -1.05 -16.28 -55.92
CA ARG A 227 -0.18 -17.41 -55.54
C ARG A 227 -0.71 -18.18 -54.33
N ALA A 228 -1.51 -17.55 -53.47
CA ALA A 228 -2.18 -18.22 -52.35
C ALA A 228 -2.99 -19.45 -52.80
N LEU A 229 -3.56 -19.44 -54.02
CA LEU A 229 -4.33 -20.56 -54.57
C LEU A 229 -3.46 -21.77 -54.98
N LEU A 230 -2.14 -21.58 -55.10
CA LEU A 230 -1.17 -22.59 -55.52
C LEU A 230 -0.43 -23.22 -54.32
N LEU A 231 -0.63 -22.70 -53.10
CA LEU A 231 0.04 -23.20 -51.90
C LEU A 231 -0.57 -24.51 -51.42
N THR A 232 0.27 -25.52 -51.26
CA THR A 232 -0.08 -26.81 -50.63
C THR A 232 0.38 -26.89 -49.18
N ASP A 233 1.33 -26.03 -48.79
CA ASP A 233 1.83 -25.87 -47.43
C ASP A 233 1.95 -24.37 -47.12
N TRP A 234 1.45 -23.97 -45.96
CA TRP A 234 1.36 -22.58 -45.51
C TRP A 234 2.44 -22.20 -44.49
N ARG A 235 3.45 -23.06 -44.26
CA ARG A 235 4.45 -22.84 -43.20
C ARG A 235 5.15 -21.48 -43.28
N GLU A 236 5.51 -21.03 -44.47
CA GLU A 236 6.21 -19.75 -44.69
C GLU A 236 5.32 -18.51 -44.47
N TYR A 237 4.01 -18.71 -44.28
CA TYR A 237 3.02 -17.66 -44.03
C TYR A 237 2.27 -17.90 -42.71
N ALA A 238 2.70 -18.89 -41.92
CA ALA A 238 2.09 -19.33 -40.67
C ALA A 238 2.36 -18.34 -39.52
N ALA A 239 1.86 -17.11 -39.65
CA ALA A 239 2.08 -16.04 -38.71
C ALA A 239 0.79 -15.45 -38.12
N ILE A 240 0.91 -14.90 -36.92
CA ILE A 240 -0.05 -14.05 -36.23
C ILE A 240 0.67 -12.79 -35.73
N ALA A 241 -0.10 -11.81 -35.26
CA ALA A 241 0.46 -10.64 -34.59
C ALA A 241 1.25 -11.05 -33.31
N PRO A 242 2.33 -10.33 -32.94
CA PRO A 242 2.81 -9.10 -33.58
C PRO A 242 3.50 -9.33 -34.93
N PHE A 243 3.39 -8.33 -35.80
CA PHE A 243 4.07 -8.27 -37.10
C PHE A 243 5.11 -7.16 -37.09
N VAL A 244 6.32 -7.42 -37.59
CA VAL A 244 7.38 -6.42 -37.72
C VAL A 244 7.77 -6.36 -39.19
N ALA A 245 7.44 -5.28 -39.88
CA ALA A 245 7.64 -5.16 -41.33
C ALA A 245 8.28 -3.82 -41.70
N GLU A 246 9.00 -3.80 -42.82
CA GLU A 246 9.48 -2.56 -43.42
C GLU A 246 8.31 -1.65 -43.82
N VAL A 247 8.50 -0.34 -43.74
CA VAL A 247 7.49 0.65 -44.14
C VAL A 247 6.99 0.41 -45.58
N SER A 248 7.89 0.13 -46.52
CA SER A 248 7.53 -0.16 -47.91
C SER A 248 6.67 -1.43 -48.06
N THR A 249 6.95 -2.45 -47.23
CA THR A 249 6.19 -3.70 -47.20
C THR A 249 4.79 -3.45 -46.65
N TRP A 250 4.66 -2.68 -45.56
CA TRP A 250 3.36 -2.27 -45.03
C TRP A 250 2.55 -1.48 -46.04
N GLN A 251 3.14 -0.49 -46.71
CA GLN A 251 2.46 0.34 -47.71
C GLN A 251 1.94 -0.48 -48.89
N THR A 252 2.67 -1.52 -49.29
CA THR A 252 2.25 -2.45 -50.35
C THR A 252 1.13 -3.38 -49.87
N PHE A 253 1.20 -3.87 -48.63
CA PHE A 253 0.29 -4.90 -48.11
C PHE A 253 -1.07 -4.37 -47.68
N LEU A 254 -1.10 -3.18 -47.09
CA LEU A 254 -2.28 -2.67 -46.40
C LEU A 254 -3.53 -2.58 -47.30
N PRO A 255 -3.47 -2.09 -48.56
CA PRO A 255 -4.64 -2.05 -49.44
C PRO A 255 -5.25 -3.44 -49.67
N THR A 256 -4.41 -4.42 -50.01
CA THR A 256 -4.81 -5.82 -50.24
C THR A 256 -5.33 -6.46 -48.94
N ALA A 257 -4.67 -6.21 -47.81
CA ALA A 257 -5.09 -6.72 -46.52
C ALA A 257 -6.46 -6.18 -46.08
N VAL A 258 -6.77 -4.92 -46.36
CA VAL A 258 -8.09 -4.32 -46.07
C VAL A 258 -9.19 -4.94 -46.93
N ASP A 259 -8.95 -5.13 -48.22
CA ASP A 259 -9.89 -5.80 -49.13
C ASP A 259 -10.18 -7.24 -48.66
N ILE A 260 -9.13 -8.03 -48.38
CA ILE A 260 -9.25 -9.40 -47.86
C ILE A 260 -9.98 -9.43 -46.51
N TRP A 261 -9.62 -8.53 -45.59
CA TRP A 261 -10.25 -8.44 -44.27
C TRP A 261 -11.76 -8.22 -44.34
N SER A 262 -12.24 -7.44 -45.32
CA SER A 262 -13.67 -7.19 -45.51
C SER A 262 -14.46 -8.42 -46.00
N LYS A 263 -13.78 -9.34 -46.69
CA LYS A 263 -14.37 -10.58 -47.26
C LYS A 263 -14.29 -11.78 -46.31
N LEU A 264 -13.41 -11.72 -45.30
CA LEU A 264 -13.26 -12.76 -44.30
C LEU A 264 -14.38 -12.71 -43.26
N ALA A 265 -14.86 -13.89 -42.88
CA ALA A 265 -15.73 -14.03 -41.70
C ALA A 265 -15.01 -13.53 -40.44
N HIS A 266 -15.77 -13.07 -39.45
CA HIS A 266 -15.23 -12.56 -38.17
C HIS A 266 -14.20 -13.50 -37.55
N GLU A 267 -14.43 -14.81 -37.66
CA GLU A 267 -13.59 -15.86 -37.09
C GLU A 267 -12.33 -16.19 -37.90
N GLN A 268 -12.09 -15.51 -39.03
CA GLN A 268 -11.00 -15.81 -39.95
C GLN A 268 -10.15 -14.58 -40.26
N ARG A 269 -10.49 -13.42 -39.69
CA ARG A 269 -9.84 -12.13 -39.96
C ARG A 269 -8.34 -12.09 -39.62
N TYR A 270 -7.89 -12.90 -38.65
CA TYR A 270 -6.46 -13.04 -38.34
C TYR A 270 -5.61 -13.55 -39.54
N LEU A 271 -6.25 -14.14 -40.57
CA LEU A 271 -5.59 -14.62 -41.78
C LEU A 271 -5.33 -13.53 -42.82
N ALA A 272 -5.84 -12.31 -42.64
CA ALA A 272 -5.75 -11.28 -43.68
C ALA A 272 -4.29 -10.98 -44.07
N ILE A 273 -3.40 -10.73 -43.09
CA ILE A 273 -1.98 -10.46 -43.35
C ILE A 273 -1.25 -11.69 -43.94
N PRO A 274 -1.40 -12.92 -43.39
CA PRO A 274 -0.87 -14.14 -44.02
C PRO A 274 -1.29 -14.35 -45.48
N ILE A 275 -2.57 -14.17 -45.79
CA ILE A 275 -3.09 -14.35 -47.15
C ILE A 275 -2.55 -13.24 -48.07
N THR A 276 -2.46 -12.00 -47.59
CA THR A 276 -1.84 -10.89 -48.33
C THR A 276 -0.38 -11.17 -48.64
N ALA A 277 0.41 -11.62 -47.65
CA ALA A 277 1.82 -11.95 -47.87
C ALA A 277 1.98 -13.06 -48.94
N ALA A 278 1.12 -14.08 -48.90
CA ALA A 278 1.08 -15.13 -49.92
C ALA A 278 0.67 -14.61 -51.30
N HIS A 279 -0.24 -13.63 -51.37
CA HIS A 279 -0.65 -12.98 -52.61
C HIS A 279 0.51 -12.18 -53.24
N GLU A 280 1.19 -11.36 -52.44
CA GLU A 280 2.29 -10.47 -52.84
C GLU A 280 3.63 -11.22 -53.03
N LYS A 281 3.66 -12.53 -52.72
CA LYS A 281 4.84 -13.41 -52.84
C LYS A 281 6.00 -13.04 -51.90
N THR A 282 5.70 -12.43 -50.76
CA THR A 282 6.70 -12.05 -49.75
C THR A 282 6.69 -13.07 -48.62
N LEU A 283 7.84 -13.68 -48.35
CA LEU A 283 7.98 -14.65 -47.26
C LEU A 283 7.91 -13.95 -45.90
N ILE A 284 7.25 -14.59 -44.93
CA ILE A 284 7.25 -14.12 -43.54
C ILE A 284 8.34 -14.85 -42.76
N GLY A 285 9.21 -14.08 -42.09
CA GLY A 285 10.13 -14.60 -41.09
C GLY A 285 9.37 -15.05 -39.86
N ILE A 286 8.94 -16.32 -39.85
CA ILE A 286 8.22 -16.92 -38.73
C ILE A 286 9.17 -17.04 -37.54
N SER A 287 8.86 -16.34 -36.45
CA SER A 287 9.67 -16.31 -35.23
C SER A 287 8.85 -16.74 -34.02
N GLY A 288 9.47 -17.53 -33.15
CA GLY A 288 8.86 -17.96 -31.90
C GLY A 288 9.16 -17.03 -30.72
N VAL A 289 10.12 -16.11 -30.84
CA VAL A 289 10.50 -15.18 -29.77
C VAL A 289 9.67 -13.91 -29.73
N LEU A 290 8.89 -13.59 -30.76
CA LEU A 290 8.14 -12.34 -30.83
C LEU A 290 7.13 -12.21 -29.68
N SER A 291 6.37 -13.27 -29.41
CA SER A 291 5.40 -13.32 -28.33
C SER A 291 5.09 -14.74 -27.84
N VAL A 292 4.97 -14.92 -26.53
CA VAL A 292 4.39 -16.14 -25.94
C VAL A 292 2.89 -15.98 -25.77
N HIS A 293 2.11 -16.88 -26.39
CA HIS A 293 0.65 -16.91 -26.30
C HIS A 293 0.12 -18.13 -25.51
N HIS A 294 -1.21 -18.20 -25.33
CA HIS A 294 -1.92 -19.35 -24.77
C HIS A 294 -2.12 -20.45 -25.84
N TYR A 295 -1.52 -21.63 -25.67
CA TYR A 295 -1.89 -22.90 -26.32
C TYR A 295 -1.46 -23.17 -27.80
N PRO A 296 -1.56 -24.42 -28.31
CA PRO A 296 -0.68 -25.57 -28.16
C PRO A 296 0.18 -25.80 -29.42
N SER A 297 0.67 -24.72 -30.07
CA SER A 297 1.51 -24.91 -31.25
C SER A 297 2.77 -25.71 -30.87
N ARG A 298 2.99 -26.85 -31.53
CA ARG A 298 4.27 -27.57 -31.48
C ARG A 298 5.44 -26.71 -31.96
N TYR A 299 5.16 -25.57 -32.58
CA TYR A 299 6.11 -24.67 -33.23
C TYR A 299 6.29 -23.32 -32.53
N GLN A 300 5.55 -23.02 -31.45
CA GLN A 300 5.90 -21.90 -30.57
C GLN A 300 7.24 -22.19 -29.88
N ASN A 301 8.02 -21.15 -29.55
CA ASN A 301 9.32 -21.33 -28.91
C ASN A 301 9.15 -21.95 -27.52
N TRP A 302 9.72 -23.15 -27.33
CA TRP A 302 9.76 -23.88 -26.06
C TRP A 302 11.13 -23.81 -25.39
N ASP A 303 12.17 -23.58 -26.18
CA ASP A 303 13.59 -23.72 -25.78
C ASP A 303 13.95 -22.75 -24.65
N PHE A 304 13.34 -21.57 -24.65
CA PHE A 304 13.58 -20.55 -23.63
C PHE A 304 13.23 -21.02 -22.21
N ALA A 305 12.24 -21.91 -22.06
CA ALA A 305 11.79 -22.38 -20.75
C ALA A 305 12.86 -23.23 -20.06
N ASP A 306 13.71 -23.92 -20.82
CA ASP A 306 14.84 -24.67 -20.30
C ASP A 306 16.06 -23.78 -20.02
N ASP A 307 16.24 -22.73 -20.82
CA ASP A 307 17.36 -21.79 -20.68
C ASP A 307 17.25 -20.83 -19.47
N ILE A 308 16.05 -20.65 -18.90
CA ILE A 308 15.84 -19.75 -17.74
C ILE A 308 16.49 -20.32 -16.48
N LYS A 309 17.49 -19.61 -15.97
CA LYS A 309 18.24 -19.95 -14.74
C LYS A 309 17.89 -19.10 -13.52
N HIS A 310 17.06 -18.07 -13.67
CA HIS A 310 16.58 -17.22 -12.57
C HIS A 310 15.17 -17.62 -12.14
N ASN A 311 14.71 -17.08 -11.00
CA ASN A 311 13.33 -17.27 -10.54
C ASN A 311 12.45 -16.09 -10.97
N PRO A 312 11.61 -16.23 -12.00
CA PRO A 312 10.79 -15.13 -12.54
C PRO A 312 9.69 -14.64 -11.58
N CYS A 313 9.42 -15.38 -10.50
CA CYS A 313 8.44 -14.99 -9.47
C CYS A 313 9.10 -14.21 -8.32
N LYS A 314 10.43 -14.10 -8.32
CA LYS A 314 11.20 -13.39 -7.29
C LYS A 314 11.95 -12.19 -7.84
N GLU A 315 12.56 -12.35 -9.01
CA GLU A 315 13.46 -11.36 -9.59
C GLU A 315 13.23 -11.27 -11.09
N GLN A 316 13.53 -10.09 -11.65
CA GLN A 316 13.48 -9.88 -13.08
C GLN A 316 14.73 -10.49 -13.74
N ALA A 317 14.59 -10.90 -15.00
CA ALA A 317 15.73 -11.36 -15.78
C ALA A 317 16.75 -10.22 -15.96
N GLU A 318 18.02 -10.47 -15.64
CA GLU A 318 19.11 -9.51 -15.87
C GLU A 318 20.29 -10.17 -16.61
N GLY A 319 21.10 -9.33 -17.27
CA GLY A 319 22.35 -9.72 -17.90
C GLY A 319 22.21 -10.86 -18.90
N LYS A 320 22.91 -11.98 -18.65
CA LYS A 320 22.99 -13.14 -19.56
C LYS A 320 21.63 -13.80 -19.82
N ASN A 321 20.66 -13.69 -18.91
CA ASN A 321 19.33 -14.28 -19.09
C ASN A 321 18.49 -13.54 -20.14
N LEU A 322 18.56 -12.19 -20.17
CA LEU A 322 17.91 -11.37 -21.21
C LEU A 322 18.63 -11.46 -22.56
N ALA A 323 19.95 -11.73 -22.54
CA ALA A 323 20.78 -11.85 -23.73
C ALA A 323 20.52 -13.13 -24.55
N LEU A 324 19.75 -14.08 -24.01
CA LEU A 324 19.33 -15.27 -24.74
C LEU A 324 18.46 -14.86 -25.91
N SER A 325 18.85 -15.26 -27.13
CA SER A 325 18.03 -15.04 -28.33
C SER A 325 16.64 -15.65 -28.16
N SER A 326 16.56 -16.82 -27.49
CA SER A 326 15.34 -17.58 -27.21
C SER A 326 14.40 -16.87 -26.21
N TYR A 327 14.86 -15.95 -25.36
CA TYR A 327 13.97 -15.28 -24.39
C TYR A 327 12.88 -14.47 -25.14
N PRO A 328 11.60 -14.51 -24.75
CA PRO A 328 10.56 -13.84 -25.51
C PRO A 328 10.68 -12.31 -25.47
N ILE A 329 10.31 -11.62 -26.54
CA ILE A 329 10.23 -10.15 -26.63
C ILE A 329 9.01 -9.66 -25.86
N SER A 330 7.86 -10.28 -26.12
CA SER A 330 6.59 -9.98 -25.45
C SER A 330 5.88 -11.25 -24.99
N ILE A 331 4.85 -11.08 -24.17
CA ILE A 331 3.88 -12.13 -23.85
C ILE A 331 2.48 -11.57 -24.02
N ARG A 332 1.53 -12.43 -24.38
CA ARG A 332 0.11 -12.08 -24.47
C ARG A 332 -0.69 -12.95 -23.51
N ALA A 333 -1.10 -12.35 -22.40
CA ALA A 333 -1.65 -13.06 -21.26
C ALA A 333 -3.18 -13.24 -21.31
N LEU A 334 -3.75 -13.47 -22.50
CA LEU A 334 -5.20 -13.69 -22.69
C LEU A 334 -5.76 -14.81 -21.83
N ASN A 335 -4.94 -15.83 -21.61
CA ASN A 335 -5.22 -16.95 -20.73
C ASN A 335 -3.86 -17.60 -20.40
N PHE A 336 -3.47 -17.68 -19.15
CA PHE A 336 -2.39 -18.54 -18.69
C PHE A 336 -2.97 -19.34 -17.54
N THR A 337 -3.05 -20.66 -17.70
CA THR A 337 -3.65 -21.52 -16.69
C THR A 337 -2.66 -22.57 -16.23
N LEU A 338 -2.57 -22.69 -14.92
CA LEU A 338 -1.97 -23.82 -14.22
C LEU A 338 -3.08 -24.43 -13.36
N PRO A 339 -3.63 -25.61 -13.71
CA PRO A 339 -4.60 -26.28 -12.85
C PRO A 339 -3.96 -26.59 -11.48
N GLN A 340 -4.79 -26.62 -10.43
CA GLN A 340 -4.46 -26.76 -9.01
C GLN A 340 -3.10 -27.42 -8.67
N TRP A 341 -2.25 -26.70 -7.93
CA TRP A 341 -0.89 -27.11 -7.55
C TRP A 341 -0.79 -27.76 -6.16
N ILE A 342 0.42 -28.23 -5.80
CA ILE A 342 0.74 -28.85 -4.50
C ILE A 342 0.49 -27.93 -3.30
N ASP A 343 0.49 -26.60 -3.51
CA ASP A 343 0.14 -25.61 -2.50
C ASP A 343 -1.38 -25.46 -2.30
N GLY A 344 -2.19 -26.20 -3.08
CA GLY A 344 -3.65 -26.18 -3.04
C GLY A 344 -4.30 -25.03 -3.81
N GLN A 345 -3.51 -24.09 -4.36
CA GLN A 345 -3.98 -22.89 -5.04
C GLN A 345 -3.98 -23.07 -6.58
N GLU A 346 -4.85 -22.32 -7.26
CA GLU A 346 -4.89 -22.25 -8.72
C GLU A 346 -4.22 -20.96 -9.19
N TRP A 347 -3.10 -21.09 -9.89
CA TRP A 347 -2.35 -19.95 -10.42
C TRP A 347 -2.69 -19.73 -11.89
N SER A 348 -3.61 -18.80 -12.16
CA SER A 348 -3.97 -18.43 -13.51
C SER A 348 -3.79 -16.92 -13.76
N PHE A 349 -3.81 -16.50 -15.01
CA PHE A 349 -3.86 -15.10 -15.39
C PHE A 349 -4.72 -14.95 -16.65
N PHE A 350 -5.65 -14.01 -16.62
CA PHE A 350 -6.57 -13.74 -17.72
C PHE A 350 -6.65 -12.23 -17.94
N ALA A 351 -5.96 -11.73 -18.96
CA ALA A 351 -5.95 -10.30 -19.28
C ALA A 351 -7.37 -9.74 -19.49
N ASP A 352 -8.30 -10.55 -20.02
CA ASP A 352 -9.71 -10.21 -20.25
C ASP A 352 -10.57 -10.21 -18.98
N LYS A 353 -10.01 -10.63 -17.84
CA LYS A 353 -10.66 -10.66 -16.53
C LYS A 353 -10.04 -9.68 -15.55
N VAL A 354 -9.01 -8.93 -15.94
CA VAL A 354 -8.50 -7.83 -15.11
C VAL A 354 -9.63 -6.81 -14.91
N PRO A 355 -9.87 -6.32 -13.68
CA PRO A 355 -10.90 -5.32 -13.45
C PRO A 355 -10.69 -4.06 -14.31
N SER A 356 -11.77 -3.50 -14.87
CA SER A 356 -11.68 -2.34 -15.75
C SER A 356 -11.13 -1.08 -15.07
N ASP A 357 -11.31 -0.98 -13.76
CA ASP A 357 -10.81 0.11 -12.92
C ASP A 357 -9.54 -0.27 -12.15
N PHE A 358 -8.78 -1.25 -12.64
CA PHE A 358 -7.53 -1.71 -12.06
C PHE A 358 -6.47 -0.60 -11.87
N LEU A 359 -6.57 0.54 -12.56
CA LEU A 359 -5.68 1.69 -12.36
C LEU A 359 -6.18 2.72 -11.35
N ALA A 360 -7.40 2.55 -10.80
CA ALA A 360 -7.95 3.46 -9.80
C ALA A 360 -7.15 3.44 -8.49
N CYS A 361 -7.10 4.58 -7.78
CA CYS A 361 -6.28 4.74 -6.58
C CYS A 361 -6.64 3.77 -5.45
N ASP A 362 -7.91 3.35 -5.35
CA ASP A 362 -8.40 2.49 -4.28
C ASP A 362 -8.41 0.99 -4.66
N ALA A 363 -8.21 0.68 -5.95
CA ALA A 363 -8.31 -0.67 -6.47
C ALA A 363 -7.21 -1.60 -5.93
N TRP A 364 -7.55 -2.86 -5.73
CA TRP A 364 -6.56 -3.89 -5.38
C TRP A 364 -5.54 -4.10 -6.50
N MET A 365 -4.41 -4.67 -6.10
CA MET A 365 -3.38 -5.19 -6.99
C MET A 365 -3.57 -6.71 -7.13
N ILE A 366 -2.93 -7.30 -8.14
CA ILE A 366 -2.99 -8.74 -8.39
C ILE A 366 -2.12 -9.47 -7.36
N HIS A 367 -2.64 -10.56 -6.80
CA HIS A 367 -1.89 -11.38 -5.84
C HIS A 367 -0.60 -11.89 -6.50
N GLN A 368 0.55 -11.63 -5.87
CA GLN A 368 1.84 -11.97 -6.46
C GLN A 368 2.22 -13.42 -6.12
N PRO A 369 2.56 -14.25 -7.12
CA PRO A 369 3.09 -15.58 -6.86
C PRO A 369 4.29 -15.56 -5.93
N THR A 370 4.32 -16.50 -4.99
CA THR A 370 5.50 -16.69 -4.12
C THR A 370 6.69 -17.24 -4.92
N ASP A 371 7.90 -17.01 -4.43
CA ASP A 371 9.13 -17.55 -5.04
C ASP A 371 9.14 -19.09 -5.06
N TYR A 372 8.37 -19.72 -4.17
CA TYR A 372 8.17 -21.17 -4.10
C TYR A 372 7.43 -21.74 -5.32
N LEU A 373 6.60 -20.95 -6.01
CA LEU A 373 5.89 -21.40 -7.21
C LEU A 373 6.90 -21.85 -8.29
N TRP A 374 7.93 -21.06 -8.58
CA TRP A 374 8.94 -21.47 -9.56
C TRP A 374 9.70 -22.74 -9.14
N HIS A 375 9.97 -22.89 -7.84
CA HIS A 375 10.63 -24.08 -7.30
C HIS A 375 9.80 -25.34 -7.56
N LEU A 376 8.51 -25.31 -7.26
CA LEU A 376 7.59 -26.42 -7.52
C LEU A 376 7.47 -26.74 -9.02
N ALA A 377 7.43 -25.74 -9.90
CA ALA A 377 7.41 -25.96 -11.38
C ALA A 377 8.64 -26.72 -11.87
N SER A 378 9.79 -26.42 -11.26
CA SER A 378 11.09 -26.91 -11.70
C SER A 378 11.45 -28.28 -11.11
N HIS A 379 10.93 -28.63 -9.93
CA HIS A 379 11.41 -29.80 -9.16
C HIS A 379 10.37 -30.90 -8.92
N THR A 380 9.10 -30.67 -9.19
CA THR A 380 8.07 -31.73 -9.10
C THR A 380 7.99 -32.50 -10.42
N SER A 381 7.63 -33.78 -10.43
CA SER A 381 7.50 -34.57 -11.66
C SER A 381 6.14 -35.28 -11.72
N GLY A 382 5.43 -35.20 -12.85
CA GLY A 382 4.25 -36.03 -13.12
C GLY A 382 2.93 -35.59 -12.47
N TYR A 383 2.91 -34.44 -11.78
CA TYR A 383 1.67 -33.85 -11.27
C TYR A 383 0.86 -33.24 -12.44
N GLU A 384 -0.47 -33.36 -12.43
CA GLU A 384 -1.42 -32.91 -13.48
C GLU A 384 -1.31 -33.58 -14.87
N ARG A 385 -0.42 -34.56 -15.09
CA ARG A 385 -0.11 -35.11 -16.43
C ARG A 385 0.48 -34.06 -17.40
N VAL A 386 1.07 -32.98 -16.88
CA VAL A 386 1.70 -31.91 -17.67
C VAL A 386 3.24 -32.01 -17.60
N PRO A 387 3.96 -31.98 -18.75
CA PRO A 387 5.43 -31.93 -18.78
C PRO A 387 6.07 -30.78 -17.98
N SER A 388 7.29 -30.98 -17.49
CA SER A 388 8.07 -29.95 -16.75
C SER A 388 8.26 -28.66 -17.53
N ILE A 389 8.58 -28.76 -18.82
CA ILE A 389 8.78 -27.61 -19.72
C ILE A 389 7.51 -26.74 -19.84
N LEU A 390 6.33 -27.38 -19.89
CA LEU A 390 5.03 -26.71 -19.93
C LEU A 390 4.76 -25.95 -18.63
N ARG A 391 5.01 -26.58 -17.48
CA ARG A 391 4.80 -25.94 -16.17
C ARG A 391 5.72 -24.75 -15.95
N ARG A 392 7.01 -24.88 -16.29
CA ARG A 392 7.98 -23.76 -16.21
C ARG A 392 7.56 -22.60 -17.11
N ARG A 393 7.19 -22.88 -18.37
CA ARG A 393 6.67 -21.86 -19.30
C ARG A 393 5.49 -21.10 -18.70
N HIS A 394 4.45 -21.80 -18.28
CA HIS A 394 3.23 -21.18 -17.75
C HIS A 394 3.48 -20.42 -16.43
N THR A 395 4.30 -20.97 -15.53
CA THR A 395 4.67 -20.32 -14.27
C THR A 395 5.40 -19.01 -14.53
N MET A 396 6.38 -18.99 -15.44
CA MET A 396 7.05 -17.76 -15.85
C MET A 396 6.05 -16.77 -16.44
N SER A 397 5.18 -17.21 -17.35
CA SER A 397 4.19 -16.35 -17.99
C SER A 397 3.24 -15.70 -16.98
N VAL A 398 2.76 -16.43 -15.97
CA VAL A 398 1.94 -15.88 -14.88
C VAL A 398 2.75 -14.88 -14.06
N CYS A 399 3.96 -15.24 -13.61
CA CYS A 399 4.79 -14.36 -12.78
C CYS A 399 5.16 -13.05 -13.49
N LEU A 400 5.53 -13.11 -14.79
CA LEU A 400 5.83 -11.92 -15.58
C LEU A 400 4.60 -11.06 -15.86
N ALA A 401 3.43 -11.67 -16.12
CA ALA A 401 2.19 -10.93 -16.36
C ALA A 401 1.72 -10.20 -15.09
N VAL A 402 1.69 -10.89 -13.95
CA VAL A 402 1.31 -10.30 -12.65
C VAL A 402 2.25 -9.15 -12.30
N GLU A 403 3.56 -9.37 -12.42
CA GLU A 403 4.58 -8.35 -12.13
C GLU A 403 4.45 -7.13 -13.06
N ALA A 404 4.16 -7.34 -14.35
CA ALA A 404 3.95 -6.26 -15.31
C ALA A 404 2.72 -5.40 -14.96
N TYR A 405 1.57 -6.03 -14.68
CA TYR A 405 0.35 -5.30 -14.32
C TYR A 405 0.51 -4.57 -12.99
N ASN A 406 1.07 -5.22 -11.97
CA ASN A 406 1.29 -4.60 -10.67
C ASN A 406 2.27 -3.42 -10.76
N SER A 407 3.40 -3.58 -11.46
CA SER A 407 4.36 -2.50 -11.68
C SER A 407 3.76 -1.33 -12.47
N ALA A 408 3.00 -1.62 -13.53
CA ALA A 408 2.34 -0.58 -14.33
C ALA A 408 1.32 0.20 -13.50
N SER A 409 0.52 -0.52 -12.70
CA SER A 409 -0.46 0.07 -11.79
C SER A 409 0.20 0.93 -10.71
N GLU A 410 1.27 0.46 -10.10
CA GLU A 410 2.03 1.23 -9.10
C GLU A 410 2.66 2.49 -9.73
N SER A 411 3.25 2.37 -10.92
CA SER A 411 3.79 3.51 -11.67
C SER A 411 2.69 4.53 -11.99
N TYR A 412 1.57 4.09 -12.54
CA TYR A 412 0.45 4.96 -12.89
C TYR A 412 -0.11 5.68 -11.66
N ARG A 413 -0.45 4.93 -10.60
CA ARG A 413 -1.01 5.48 -9.36
C ARG A 413 -0.04 6.42 -8.64
N SER A 414 1.27 6.18 -8.72
CA SER A 414 2.26 7.11 -8.15
C SER A 414 2.22 8.51 -8.77
N HIS A 415 1.73 8.63 -10.01
CA HIS A 415 1.59 9.91 -10.69
C HIS A 415 0.20 10.52 -10.47
N PHE A 416 -0.86 9.72 -10.56
CA PHE A 416 -2.25 10.20 -10.55
C PHE A 416 -2.92 10.21 -9.17
N CYS A 417 -2.33 9.59 -8.14
CA CYS A 417 -2.93 9.47 -6.80
C CYS A 417 -2.09 10.23 -5.73
N PRO A 418 -2.24 11.57 -5.63
CA PRO A 418 -1.38 12.41 -4.77
C PRO A 418 -1.55 12.13 -3.26
N THR A 419 -2.70 11.59 -2.86
CA THR A 419 -3.02 11.27 -1.47
C THR A 419 -2.60 9.86 -1.05
N GLY A 420 -1.93 9.11 -1.92
CA GLY A 420 -1.61 7.70 -1.75
C GLY A 420 -2.60 6.79 -2.48
N TYR A 421 -2.31 5.49 -2.51
CA TYR A 421 -3.11 4.50 -3.22
C TYR A 421 -3.06 3.14 -2.53
N ASN A 422 -3.96 2.25 -2.92
CA ASN A 422 -4.03 0.90 -2.41
C ASN A 422 -2.93 0.02 -3.00
N ARG A 423 -2.13 -0.58 -2.12
CA ARG A 423 -1.06 -1.51 -2.49
C ARG A 423 -1.41 -2.95 -2.18
N ASN A 424 -2.61 -3.22 -1.66
CA ASN A 424 -3.03 -4.54 -1.23
C ASN A 424 -3.24 -5.49 -2.42
N ARG A 425 -2.50 -6.60 -2.45
CA ARG A 425 -2.44 -7.59 -3.55
C ARG A 425 -3.41 -8.75 -3.32
N ARG A 426 -4.70 -8.47 -3.49
CA ARG A 426 -5.81 -9.40 -3.19
C ARG A 426 -6.56 -9.95 -4.40
N ILE A 427 -6.30 -9.47 -5.62
CA ILE A 427 -6.99 -10.03 -6.79
C ILE A 427 -6.40 -11.41 -7.06
N SER A 428 -7.13 -12.46 -6.64
CA SER A 428 -6.84 -13.86 -6.94
C SER A 428 -7.30 -14.18 -8.36
N MET A 429 -6.36 -14.58 -9.21
CA MET A 429 -6.62 -14.96 -10.59
C MET A 429 -6.74 -16.50 -10.67
N GLU A 430 -7.88 -17.02 -10.22
CA GLU A 430 -8.17 -18.47 -10.16
C GLU A 430 -8.89 -18.98 -11.42
N PHE A 431 -8.82 -20.28 -11.69
CA PHE A 431 -9.48 -20.89 -12.84
C PHE A 431 -10.99 -21.01 -12.55
N GLN A 432 -11.85 -20.69 -13.53
CA GLN A 432 -13.32 -20.78 -13.45
C GLN A 432 -14.05 -19.88 -12.42
N LYS A 433 -13.35 -19.22 -11.47
CA LYS A 433 -13.96 -18.17 -10.65
C LYS A 433 -14.11 -16.87 -11.45
N LYS A 434 -15.23 -16.16 -11.28
CA LYS A 434 -15.41 -14.83 -11.89
C LYS A 434 -14.38 -13.86 -11.30
N ALA A 435 -13.84 -12.99 -12.14
CA ALA A 435 -13.02 -11.89 -11.66
C ALA A 435 -13.78 -11.01 -10.68
N TRP A 436 -13.07 -10.65 -9.62
CA TRP A 436 -13.53 -9.82 -8.52
C TRP A 436 -13.66 -8.37 -8.99
N SER A 437 -14.73 -7.67 -8.61
CA SER A 437 -14.73 -6.21 -8.71
C SER A 437 -13.68 -5.65 -7.75
N THR A 438 -13.10 -4.51 -8.11
CA THR A 438 -12.14 -3.77 -7.28
C THR A 438 -12.68 -3.48 -5.89
N ALA A 439 -11.76 -3.38 -4.95
CA ALA A 439 -12.05 -2.80 -3.66
C ALA A 439 -12.29 -1.29 -3.77
N VAL A 440 -13.50 -0.88 -4.13
CA VAL A 440 -14.20 -0.13 -3.09
C VAL A 440 -14.51 -1.17 -2.06
N ALA A 441 -14.23 -0.83 -0.80
CA ALA A 441 -15.09 -1.21 0.29
C ALA A 441 -16.05 -2.38 -0.12
N LEU A 442 -15.75 -3.69 -0.04
CA LEU A 442 -16.41 -4.87 -0.70
C LEU A 442 -17.16 -4.64 -2.03
N ALA A 443 -16.67 -5.36 -3.03
CA ALA A 443 -17.52 -6.14 -3.92
C ALA A 443 -18.43 -7.09 -3.11
N ASP A 444 -19.76 -6.97 -3.25
CA ASP A 444 -20.75 -7.89 -2.64
C ASP A 444 -20.31 -9.35 -2.79
N GLY A 445 -20.16 -10.08 -1.67
CA GLY A 445 -19.91 -11.53 -1.65
C GLY A 445 -18.45 -11.99 -1.54
N THR A 446 -17.50 -11.12 -1.15
CA THR A 446 -16.11 -11.55 -0.89
C THR A 446 -15.97 -12.08 0.54
N GLU A 447 -15.82 -13.39 0.73
CA GLU A 447 -15.42 -13.95 2.03
C GLU A 447 -14.01 -13.45 2.38
N MET A 448 -13.81 -13.02 3.64
CA MET A 448 -12.48 -12.78 4.15
C MET A 448 -11.83 -14.15 4.34
N ASP A 449 -10.95 -14.56 3.42
CA ASP A 449 -10.10 -15.72 3.69
C ASP A 449 -9.26 -15.41 4.93
N GLU A 450 -9.49 -16.18 6.00
CA GLU A 450 -8.45 -16.45 6.96
C GLU A 450 -7.33 -17.13 6.16
N ASP A 451 -6.14 -16.54 6.12
CA ASP A 451 -4.97 -17.25 5.60
C ASP A 451 -4.94 -18.61 6.30
N LEU A 452 -5.30 -19.67 5.57
CA LEU A 452 -5.21 -21.02 6.10
C LEU A 452 -3.73 -21.18 6.48
N PRO A 453 -3.42 -21.51 7.75
CA PRO A 453 -2.05 -21.84 8.10
C PRO A 453 -1.63 -22.98 7.20
N VAL A 454 -0.64 -22.71 6.34
CA VAL A 454 0.02 -23.73 5.53
C VAL A 454 0.74 -24.65 6.51
N TYR A 455 0.04 -25.69 6.96
CA TYR A 455 0.61 -26.76 7.76
C TYR A 455 1.32 -27.73 6.81
N PHE A 456 2.64 -27.58 6.70
CA PHE A 456 3.51 -28.67 6.27
C PHE A 456 4.57 -28.93 7.33
N GLY A 457 4.67 -30.20 7.71
CA GLY A 457 5.48 -30.68 8.83
C GLY A 457 6.96 -30.33 8.74
N ASP A 458 7.54 -30.17 9.93
CA ASP A 458 8.96 -30.02 10.27
C ASP A 458 9.97 -30.17 9.13
N TYR A 459 10.14 -29.12 8.34
CA TYR A 459 11.35 -28.94 7.55
C TYR A 459 12.43 -28.35 8.46
N LYS A 460 13.39 -29.20 8.87
CA LYS A 460 14.56 -28.80 9.65
C LYS A 460 15.36 -27.73 8.89
N ARG A 461 15.15 -26.47 9.23
CA ARG A 461 16.06 -25.36 8.88
C ARG A 461 17.44 -25.66 9.46
N LYS A 462 18.45 -25.80 8.61
CA LYS A 462 19.86 -25.74 9.01
C LYS A 462 20.12 -24.36 9.64
N LYS A 463 20.63 -24.35 10.87
CA LYS A 463 21.14 -23.15 11.53
C LYS A 463 22.26 -22.54 10.68
N SER A 464 22.05 -21.34 10.16
CA SER A 464 23.13 -20.43 9.80
C SER A 464 23.76 -19.91 11.10
N PRO A 465 25.09 -19.97 11.26
CA PRO A 465 25.78 -19.29 12.34
C PRO A 465 25.98 -17.81 11.97
N ASP A 466 25.90 -16.94 12.99
CA ASP A 466 26.17 -15.50 12.97
C ASP A 466 25.20 -14.58 12.21
N VAL A 467 24.04 -14.32 12.84
CA VAL A 467 23.45 -12.97 12.89
C VAL A 467 22.97 -12.76 14.32
N SER A 468 23.60 -11.84 15.06
CA SER A 468 23.15 -11.42 16.39
C SER A 468 21.81 -10.68 16.26
N HIS A 469 20.73 -11.34 16.67
CA HIS A 469 19.41 -10.72 16.78
C HIS A 469 19.40 -9.68 17.91
N GLU A 470 18.92 -8.49 17.60
CA GLU A 470 18.69 -7.35 18.51
C GLU A 470 17.44 -7.56 19.39
N SER A 471 17.12 -8.81 19.75
CA SER A 471 15.91 -9.19 20.51
C SER A 471 16.18 -9.74 21.90
N ASP A 472 17.41 -9.66 22.40
CA ASP A 472 17.77 -10.04 23.78
C ASP A 472 18.10 -8.79 24.62
N VAL A 473 17.13 -7.91 24.81
CA VAL A 473 17.20 -6.95 25.92
C VAL A 473 16.86 -7.73 27.20
N LYS A 474 17.91 -8.21 27.89
CA LYS A 474 17.78 -8.73 29.24
C LYS A 474 17.23 -7.62 30.16
N PRO A 475 16.22 -7.88 31.00
CA PRO A 475 15.78 -6.92 32.01
C PRO A 475 16.92 -6.65 32.99
N GLY A 476 17.18 -5.38 33.31
CA GLY A 476 18.28 -4.97 34.19
C GLY A 476 19.33 -4.04 33.56
N GLN A 477 18.99 -3.23 32.55
CA GLN A 477 19.89 -2.17 32.07
C GLN A 477 19.59 -0.89 32.86
N LYS A 478 20.57 -0.52 33.68
CA LYS A 478 20.52 0.36 34.87
C LYS A 478 19.96 1.78 34.72
N ASP A 479 19.47 2.18 33.56
CA ASP A 479 18.95 3.53 33.30
C ASP A 479 17.55 3.52 32.62
N SER A 480 16.82 2.39 32.60
CA SER A 480 15.47 2.28 31.98
C SER A 480 14.39 1.55 32.79
N ASP A 481 14.66 1.14 34.03
CA ASP A 481 13.88 0.09 34.73
C ASP A 481 12.82 0.60 35.74
N GLU A 482 12.51 1.89 35.77
CA GLU A 482 11.70 2.48 36.86
C GLU A 482 10.25 2.88 36.52
N ILE A 483 9.82 2.92 35.24
CA ILE A 483 8.47 3.42 34.87
C ILE A 483 7.63 2.36 34.15
N HIS A 484 6.39 2.16 34.61
CA HIS A 484 5.38 1.30 34.00
C HIS A 484 4.14 2.10 33.57
N PHE A 485 3.83 2.09 32.28
CA PHE A 485 2.62 2.70 31.73
C PHE A 485 1.48 1.70 31.69
N VAL A 486 0.31 2.07 32.20
CA VAL A 486 -0.85 1.18 32.27
C VAL A 486 -2.12 1.93 31.88
N PHE A 487 -3.01 1.25 31.15
CA PHE A 487 -4.33 1.77 30.82
C PHE A 487 -5.36 0.65 30.79
N THR A 488 -6.62 1.01 31.00
CA THR A 488 -7.72 0.04 31.09
C THR A 488 -8.69 0.19 29.92
N THR A 489 -9.17 -0.93 29.40
CA THR A 489 -10.18 -1.00 28.35
C THR A 489 -11.20 -2.08 28.63
N SER A 490 -12.37 -1.95 28.03
CA SER A 490 -13.29 -3.04 27.76
C SER A 490 -12.98 -3.67 26.39
N CYS A 491 -13.82 -4.63 25.99
CA CYS A 491 -13.72 -5.35 24.72
C CYS A 491 -14.63 -4.74 23.65
N GLU A 492 -15.01 -3.48 23.82
CA GLU A 492 -15.78 -2.73 22.84
C GLU A 492 -14.86 -2.28 21.69
N PRO A 493 -15.30 -2.40 20.42
CA PRO A 493 -14.44 -2.17 19.24
C PRO A 493 -13.74 -0.80 19.21
N HIS A 494 -14.39 0.25 19.73
CA HIS A 494 -13.81 1.59 19.74
C HIS A 494 -12.60 1.71 20.68
N GLN A 495 -12.50 0.87 21.72
CA GLN A 495 -11.34 0.86 22.62
C GLN A 495 -10.18 0.03 22.06
N ASP A 496 -10.43 -0.88 21.12
CA ASP A 496 -9.38 -1.65 20.45
C ASP A 496 -8.53 -0.77 19.53
N TRP A 497 -9.16 0.08 18.71
CA TRP A 497 -8.41 0.99 17.84
C TRP A 497 -7.63 2.03 18.67
N GLN A 498 -8.22 2.52 19.76
CA GLN A 498 -7.56 3.45 20.69
C GLN A 498 -6.33 2.81 21.33
N SER A 499 -6.48 1.60 21.85
CA SER A 499 -5.38 0.83 22.43
C SER A 499 -4.23 0.62 21.46
N GLU A 500 -4.53 0.28 20.21
CA GLU A 500 -3.48 0.09 19.21
C GLU A 500 -2.84 1.40 18.77
N ALA A 501 -3.61 2.47 18.64
CA ALA A 501 -3.03 3.77 18.33
C ALA A 501 -2.09 4.26 19.45
N LEU A 502 -2.47 4.05 20.71
CA LEU A 502 -1.63 4.32 21.89
C LEU A 502 -0.35 3.47 21.85
N ALA A 503 -0.47 2.16 21.66
CA ALA A 503 0.68 1.27 21.64
C ALA A 503 1.65 1.56 20.47
N GLN A 504 1.16 1.83 19.26
CA GLN A 504 2.02 2.18 18.14
C GLN A 504 2.70 3.55 18.35
N SER A 505 1.97 4.56 18.85
CA SER A 505 2.57 5.87 19.14
C SER A 505 3.62 5.81 20.25
N PHE A 506 3.40 5.00 21.29
CA PHE A 506 4.38 4.70 22.36
C PHE A 506 5.70 4.17 21.77
N ALA A 507 5.64 3.17 20.90
CA ALA A 507 6.81 2.59 20.26
C ALA A 507 7.49 3.60 19.30
N ARG A 508 6.70 4.35 18.53
CA ARG A 508 7.21 5.31 17.53
C ARG A 508 8.05 6.43 18.15
N VAL A 509 7.65 6.97 19.31
CA VAL A 509 8.46 8.00 20.00
C VAL A 509 9.65 7.39 20.77
N GLY A 510 9.82 6.07 20.72
CA GLY A 510 10.80 5.33 21.50
C GLY A 510 10.60 5.52 22.99
N GLN A 511 9.35 5.52 23.47
CA GLN A 511 9.05 5.64 24.89
C GLN A 511 9.72 4.48 25.65
N ARG A 512 10.43 4.82 26.74
CA ARG A 512 11.04 3.83 27.63
C ARG A 512 10.06 3.41 28.72
N GLY A 513 10.27 2.23 29.28
CA GLY A 513 9.43 1.62 30.31
C GLY A 513 8.52 0.52 29.76
N ALA A 514 7.80 -0.16 30.66
CA ALA A 514 6.82 -1.18 30.29
C ALA A 514 5.48 -0.53 29.89
N LEU A 515 4.70 -1.19 29.05
CA LEU A 515 3.34 -0.78 28.69
C LEU A 515 2.37 -1.97 28.87
N THR A 516 1.32 -1.80 29.68
CA THR A 516 0.28 -2.81 29.90
C THR A 516 -1.11 -2.28 29.57
N ARG A 517 -1.85 -3.04 28.77
CA ARG A 517 -3.31 -2.90 28.59
C ARG A 517 -4.01 -3.87 29.52
N ILE A 518 -4.82 -3.35 30.43
CA ILE A 518 -5.76 -4.15 31.22
C ILE A 518 -7.08 -4.22 30.45
N VAL A 519 -7.50 -5.41 30.05
CA VAL A 519 -8.72 -5.64 29.27
C VAL A 519 -9.77 -6.37 30.11
N SER A 520 -10.94 -5.75 30.26
CA SER A 520 -12.00 -6.22 31.14
C SER A 520 -13.23 -6.69 30.36
N GLY A 521 -13.72 -7.89 30.69
CA GLY A 521 -15.02 -8.38 30.23
C GLY A 521 -15.05 -8.98 28.82
N CYS A 522 -13.93 -9.50 28.33
CA CYS A 522 -13.88 -10.21 27.04
C CYS A 522 -14.38 -11.65 27.20
N SER A 523 -14.94 -12.21 26.14
CA SER A 523 -15.07 -13.67 26.01
C SER A 523 -13.71 -14.31 25.76
N ASP A 524 -13.55 -15.59 26.09
CA ASP A 524 -12.29 -16.33 25.90
C ASP A 524 -11.79 -16.28 24.45
N ASP A 525 -12.70 -16.36 23.48
CA ASP A 525 -12.35 -16.30 22.07
C ASP A 525 -11.91 -14.90 21.63
N ALA A 526 -12.56 -13.85 22.15
CA ALA A 526 -12.12 -12.48 21.93
C ALA A 526 -10.73 -12.22 22.55
N VAL A 527 -10.45 -12.77 23.74
CA VAL A 527 -9.12 -12.70 24.36
C VAL A 527 -8.07 -13.40 23.51
N LYS A 528 -8.34 -14.62 23.03
CA LYS A 528 -7.39 -15.37 22.19
C LYS A 528 -7.04 -14.59 20.93
N GLU A 529 -8.04 -14.02 20.24
CA GLU A 529 -7.79 -13.23 19.03
C GLU A 529 -7.04 -11.94 19.34
N LEU A 530 -7.41 -11.24 20.41
CA LEU A 530 -6.67 -10.06 20.88
C LEU A 530 -5.20 -10.38 21.14
N LEU A 531 -4.91 -11.45 21.90
CA LEU A 531 -3.53 -11.87 22.20
C LEU A 531 -2.74 -12.23 20.94
N ARG A 532 -3.36 -12.96 20.00
CA ARG A 532 -2.75 -13.34 18.72
C ARG A 532 -2.41 -12.09 17.90
N ARG A 533 -3.36 -11.16 17.78
CA ARG A 533 -3.20 -9.90 17.06
C ARG A 533 -2.10 -9.04 17.70
N THR A 534 -2.20 -8.75 19.01
CA THR A 534 -1.26 -7.89 19.74
C THR A 534 0.17 -8.43 19.67
N ARG A 535 0.38 -9.75 19.75
CA ARG A 535 1.72 -10.34 19.63
C ARG A 535 2.40 -9.97 18.31
N LYS A 536 1.64 -9.85 17.22
CA LYS A 536 2.16 -9.50 15.89
C LYS A 536 2.27 -7.98 15.71
N SER A 537 1.26 -7.22 16.13
CA SER A 537 1.19 -5.78 15.88
C SER A 537 2.00 -4.94 16.87
N SER A 538 1.93 -5.29 18.15
CA SER A 538 2.45 -4.53 19.30
C SER A 538 3.13 -5.48 20.30
N PRO A 539 4.24 -6.15 19.93
CA PRO A 539 4.92 -7.11 20.82
C PRO A 539 5.46 -6.50 22.12
N HIS A 540 5.59 -5.16 22.18
CA HIS A 540 5.96 -4.39 23.37
C HIS A 540 4.78 -4.12 24.33
N LEU A 541 3.55 -4.42 23.93
CA LEU A 541 2.35 -4.25 24.75
C LEU A 541 2.05 -5.54 25.53
N ARG A 542 2.03 -5.45 26.86
CA ARG A 542 1.55 -6.53 27.74
C ARG A 542 0.02 -6.47 27.84
N ILE A 543 -0.62 -7.63 27.89
CA ILE A 543 -2.07 -7.75 28.08
C ILE A 543 -2.34 -8.40 29.42
N HIS A 544 -3.15 -7.75 30.25
CA HIS A 544 -3.69 -8.29 31.50
C HIS A 544 -5.20 -8.43 31.35
N VAL A 545 -5.75 -9.62 31.60
CA VAL A 545 -7.17 -9.90 31.36
C VAL A 545 -7.90 -9.97 32.70
N THR A 546 -9.01 -9.25 32.81
CA THR A 546 -9.84 -9.25 34.02
C THR A 546 -11.29 -9.58 33.67
N ARG A 547 -12.06 -9.95 34.70
CA ARG A 547 -13.53 -9.96 34.58
C ARG A 547 -14.07 -8.56 34.27
N ASP A 548 -15.33 -8.52 33.87
CA ASP A 548 -16.07 -7.27 33.76
C ASP A 548 -16.47 -6.75 35.15
N PHE A 549 -16.18 -5.48 35.42
CA PHE A 549 -16.55 -4.80 36.67
C PHE A 549 -17.69 -3.81 36.48
N ARG A 550 -18.21 -3.61 35.25
CA ARG A 550 -19.22 -2.58 34.94
C ARG A 550 -20.56 -2.77 35.68
N SER A 551 -20.92 -4.03 35.99
CA SER A 551 -22.26 -4.40 36.42
C SER A 551 -22.40 -4.76 37.90
N LEU A 552 -21.37 -5.36 38.49
CA LEU A 552 -21.36 -5.83 39.88
C LEU A 552 -20.00 -5.57 40.54
N PRO A 553 -19.65 -4.30 40.81
CA PRO A 553 -18.54 -4.02 41.72
C PRO A 553 -18.89 -4.46 43.15
N ALA A 554 -17.93 -5.11 43.82
CA ALA A 554 -17.99 -5.34 45.26
C ALA A 554 -17.40 -4.13 45.97
N TYR A 555 -17.99 -3.71 47.09
CA TYR A 555 -17.49 -2.57 47.88
C TYR A 555 -17.71 -2.77 49.38
N LYS A 556 -16.93 -2.04 50.19
CA LYS A 556 -17.06 -1.99 51.65
C LYS A 556 -17.26 -0.54 52.11
N LYS A 557 -18.32 -0.27 52.89
CA LYS A 557 -18.47 1.05 53.54
C LYS A 557 -17.53 1.14 54.74
N ALA A 558 -17.12 2.35 55.10
CA ALA A 558 -16.28 2.60 56.27
C ALA A 558 -16.87 2.05 57.60
N SER A 559 -18.20 1.86 57.66
CA SER A 559 -18.92 1.35 58.82
C SER A 559 -19.24 -0.15 58.79
N ASP A 560 -18.93 -0.87 57.71
CA ASP A 560 -19.35 -2.27 57.50
C ASP A 560 -18.19 -3.26 57.73
N GLU A 561 -18.46 -4.42 58.32
CA GLU A 561 -17.46 -5.50 58.48
C GLU A 561 -17.34 -6.40 57.22
N VAL A 562 -18.42 -6.49 56.42
CA VAL A 562 -18.56 -7.40 55.27
C VAL A 562 -18.72 -6.63 53.96
N GLU A 563 -18.11 -7.11 52.87
CA GLU A 563 -18.32 -6.57 51.52
C GLU A 563 -19.77 -6.71 51.07
N LYS A 564 -20.29 -5.67 50.40
CA LYS A 564 -21.62 -5.64 49.81
C LYS A 564 -21.49 -5.62 48.29
N ALA A 565 -22.31 -6.42 47.62
CA ALA A 565 -22.53 -6.25 46.18
C ALA A 565 -23.39 -5.00 45.96
N THR A 566 -23.06 -4.17 44.97
CA THR A 566 -23.96 -3.09 44.53
C THR A 566 -25.22 -3.65 43.89
N THR A 567 -26.29 -2.86 43.87
CA THR A 567 -27.37 -3.07 42.89
C THR A 567 -26.79 -3.03 41.47
N PRO A 568 -27.26 -3.87 40.54
CA PRO A 568 -26.76 -3.89 39.17
C PRO A 568 -26.64 -2.49 38.58
N ASP A 569 -25.48 -2.14 38.04
CA ASP A 569 -25.21 -0.88 37.34
C ASP A 569 -24.74 -1.19 35.90
N ASN A 570 -24.50 -0.17 35.09
CA ASN A 570 -23.79 -0.32 33.82
C ASN A 570 -22.83 0.88 33.67
N TYR A 571 -21.76 0.86 34.45
CA TYR A 571 -20.80 1.96 34.52
C TYR A 571 -19.40 1.45 34.18
N ALA A 572 -19.07 1.52 32.88
CA ALA A 572 -17.77 1.09 32.34
C ALA A 572 -16.53 1.66 33.07
N PRO A 573 -16.53 2.91 33.58
CA PRO A 573 -15.37 3.42 34.32
C PRO A 573 -15.01 2.65 35.60
N TYR A 574 -15.86 1.75 36.12
CA TYR A 574 -15.45 0.82 37.17
C TYR A 574 -14.27 -0.08 36.75
N ASN A 575 -14.13 -0.39 35.46
CA ASN A 575 -13.03 -1.24 34.98
C ASN A 575 -11.65 -0.64 35.28
N LYS A 576 -11.53 0.69 35.46
CA LYS A 576 -10.26 1.35 35.76
C LYS A 576 -9.71 1.02 37.15
N PRO A 577 -10.36 1.41 38.28
CA PRO A 577 -9.87 1.09 39.61
C PRO A 577 -9.79 -0.42 39.87
N PHE A 578 -10.85 -1.17 39.52
CA PHE A 578 -10.91 -2.61 39.81
C PHE A 578 -9.94 -3.43 38.94
N GLY A 579 -9.75 -3.03 37.68
CA GLY A 579 -8.76 -3.66 36.81
C GLY A 579 -7.33 -3.36 37.25
N LEU A 580 -7.04 -2.13 37.69
CA LEU A 580 -5.73 -1.77 38.26
C LEU A 580 -5.42 -2.56 39.53
N ARG A 581 -6.41 -2.76 40.41
CA ARG A 581 -6.26 -3.60 41.61
C ARG A 581 -5.89 -5.04 41.24
N ASP A 582 -6.70 -5.67 40.39
CA ASP A 582 -6.49 -7.05 39.95
C ASP A 582 -5.12 -7.22 39.27
N TRP A 583 -4.72 -6.25 38.44
CA TRP A 583 -3.41 -6.24 37.81
C TRP A 583 -2.27 -6.13 38.83
N LEU A 584 -2.32 -5.21 39.80
CA LEU A 584 -1.27 -5.09 40.81
C LEU A 584 -1.13 -6.36 41.67
N GLU A 585 -2.23 -7.08 41.92
CA GLU A 585 -2.27 -8.30 42.72
C GLU A 585 -1.79 -9.55 41.96
N SER A 586 -2.10 -9.64 40.67
CA SER A 586 -2.00 -10.90 39.90
C SER A 586 -1.18 -10.82 38.61
N ALA A 587 -0.60 -9.65 38.28
CA ALA A 587 0.19 -9.47 37.08
C ALA A 587 1.30 -10.53 36.95
N ASN A 588 1.46 -11.02 35.72
CA ASN A 588 2.54 -11.92 35.35
C ASN A 588 3.21 -11.43 34.05
N PRO A 589 4.46 -10.93 34.11
CA PRO A 589 5.31 -10.82 35.29
C PRO A 589 4.76 -9.78 36.30
N PRO A 590 5.11 -9.91 37.60
CA PRO A 590 4.75 -8.92 38.62
C PRO A 590 5.25 -7.52 38.27
N VAL A 591 4.56 -6.50 38.78
CA VAL A 591 4.94 -5.08 38.57
C VAL A 591 6.14 -4.75 39.47
N LEU A 592 7.30 -4.51 38.85
CA LEU A 592 8.58 -4.27 39.57
C LEU A 592 9.06 -2.83 39.46
N GLU A 593 8.51 -2.07 38.53
CA GLU A 593 8.83 -0.67 38.30
C GLU A 593 8.34 0.18 39.49
N GLU A 594 9.12 1.20 39.88
CA GLU A 594 8.84 2.06 41.04
C GLU A 594 7.74 3.08 40.76
N LEU A 595 7.69 3.60 39.53
CA LEU A 595 6.72 4.59 39.09
C LEU A 595 5.70 3.94 38.15
N VAL A 596 4.43 4.24 38.39
CA VAL A 596 3.32 3.82 37.54
C VAL A 596 2.68 5.05 36.91
N VAL A 597 2.51 5.01 35.58
CA VAL A 597 1.81 6.03 34.81
C VAL A 597 0.47 5.46 34.34
N VAL A 598 -0.62 5.92 34.94
CA VAL A 598 -1.98 5.51 34.56
C VAL A 598 -2.52 6.44 33.48
N LEU A 599 -2.83 5.87 32.31
CA LEU A 599 -3.37 6.54 31.12
C LEU A 599 -4.82 6.11 30.85
N ASP A 600 -5.49 6.86 29.98
CA ASP A 600 -6.71 6.40 29.31
C ASP A 600 -6.36 5.89 27.89
N PRO A 601 -7.19 5.03 27.26
CA PRO A 601 -6.85 4.43 25.98
C PRO A 601 -6.81 5.42 24.81
N ASP A 602 -7.45 6.58 24.91
CA ASP A 602 -7.51 7.62 23.87
C ASP A 602 -6.34 8.62 23.92
N PHE A 603 -5.24 8.22 24.56
CA PHE A 603 -3.98 8.94 24.55
C PHE A 603 -3.11 8.55 23.35
N LEU A 604 -2.40 9.54 22.78
CA LEU A 604 -1.37 9.31 21.76
C LEU A 604 -0.07 10.01 22.17
N PHE A 605 1.06 9.32 21.99
CA PHE A 605 2.37 9.90 22.25
C PHE A 605 2.82 10.75 21.06
N MET A 606 3.14 12.03 21.33
CA MET A 606 3.79 12.95 20.38
C MET A 606 5.30 12.99 20.57
N ARG A 607 5.76 12.84 21.81
CA ARG A 607 7.17 12.71 22.18
C ARG A 607 7.27 11.85 23.44
N ARG A 608 8.50 11.52 23.84
CA ARG A 608 8.71 10.79 25.09
C ARG A 608 8.11 11.54 26.28
N PHE A 609 7.38 10.81 27.11
CA PHE A 609 6.92 11.22 28.43
C PHE A 609 7.99 10.85 29.47
N ALA A 610 8.32 11.79 30.37
CA ALA A 610 9.04 11.45 31.60
C ALA A 610 8.82 12.51 32.69
N VAL A 611 9.03 12.07 33.92
CA VAL A 611 9.01 12.84 35.18
C VAL A 611 10.34 12.63 35.91
N ASN A 612 10.52 13.23 37.09
CA ASN A 612 11.77 13.17 37.87
C ASN A 612 12.99 13.64 37.06
N THR A 613 12.77 14.57 36.15
CA THR A 613 13.78 15.06 35.21
C THR A 613 14.55 16.25 35.76
N GLY A 614 14.05 16.90 36.83
CA GLY A 614 14.55 18.20 37.26
C GLY A 614 14.24 19.29 36.24
N GLY A 615 13.25 19.06 35.39
CA GLY A 615 12.83 19.98 34.33
C GLY A 615 12.35 21.30 34.89
N ARG A 616 12.50 22.38 34.11
CA ARG A 616 12.08 23.71 34.52
C ARG A 616 10.56 23.74 34.75
N VAL A 617 10.12 24.09 35.96
CA VAL A 617 8.72 24.44 36.22
C VAL A 617 8.52 25.94 36.02
N THR A 618 7.48 26.34 35.30
CA THR A 618 7.25 27.73 34.93
C THR A 618 5.76 28.08 34.88
N LEU A 619 5.45 29.36 35.01
CA LEU A 619 4.13 29.91 34.70
C LEU A 619 3.92 29.95 33.17
N PRO A 620 2.66 29.89 32.67
CA PRO A 620 2.35 29.95 31.24
C PRO A 620 2.99 31.15 30.52
N MET A 621 2.92 32.34 31.13
CA MET A 621 3.45 33.59 30.57
C MET A 621 4.99 33.62 30.49
N ASN A 622 5.66 32.75 31.24
CA ASN A 622 7.13 32.70 31.34
C ASN A 622 7.73 31.51 30.57
N VAL A 623 6.94 30.83 29.74
CA VAL A 623 7.44 29.73 28.91
C VAL A 623 8.49 30.25 27.94
N ASP A 624 8.24 31.36 27.23
CA ASP A 624 9.27 32.09 26.50
C ASP A 624 10.04 33.01 27.46
N SER A 625 11.15 32.53 27.99
CA SER A 625 11.99 33.29 28.92
C SER A 625 12.87 34.33 28.23
N GLY A 626 12.96 34.29 26.89
CA GLY A 626 13.97 35.03 26.11
C GLY A 626 15.43 34.58 26.33
N ASN A 627 15.70 33.70 27.31
CA ASN A 627 17.04 33.19 27.62
C ASN A 627 17.27 31.84 26.93
N TYR A 628 17.32 31.88 25.60
CA TYR A 628 17.49 30.68 24.79
C TYR A 628 18.79 29.92 25.12
N ALA A 629 19.87 30.59 25.53
CA ALA A 629 21.12 29.93 25.86
C ALA A 629 20.99 28.94 27.04
N ARG A 630 20.15 29.26 28.02
CA ARG A 630 19.91 28.40 29.19
C ARG A 630 18.82 27.35 28.93
N ASP A 631 17.72 27.80 28.35
CA ASP A 631 16.46 27.06 28.34
C ASP A 631 16.21 26.28 27.03
N THR A 632 17.08 26.41 26.03
CA THR A 632 17.03 25.60 24.80
C THR A 632 18.18 24.61 24.70
N GLU A 633 17.98 23.59 23.88
CA GLU A 633 18.95 22.60 23.45
C GLU A 633 18.91 22.48 21.92
N VAL A 634 19.97 21.92 21.33
CA VAL A 634 20.05 21.66 19.89
C VAL A 634 20.02 20.15 19.70
N ILE A 635 18.96 19.66 19.05
CA ILE A 635 18.81 18.25 18.68
C ILE A 635 18.73 18.22 17.15
N GLU A 636 19.59 17.43 16.51
CA GLU A 636 19.64 17.30 15.04
C GLU A 636 19.74 18.64 14.30
N GLY A 637 20.50 19.58 14.88
CA GLY A 637 20.71 20.92 14.30
C GLY A 637 19.55 21.91 14.51
N MET A 638 18.43 21.47 15.09
CA MET A 638 17.30 22.36 15.43
C MET A 638 17.35 22.77 16.90
N ARG A 639 17.30 24.09 17.15
CA ARG A 639 17.16 24.65 18.49
C ARG A 639 15.71 24.50 18.96
N GLN A 640 15.51 23.86 20.10
CA GLN A 640 14.20 23.70 20.74
C GLN A 640 14.30 23.88 22.25
N TYR A 641 13.19 24.19 22.92
CA TYR A 641 13.19 24.26 24.38
C TYR A 641 13.49 22.90 25.01
N LYS A 642 14.34 22.90 26.04
CA LYS A 642 14.47 21.78 26.96
C LYS A 642 13.10 21.50 27.58
N ARG A 643 12.88 20.26 28.03
CA ARG A 643 11.63 19.88 28.70
C ARG A 643 11.33 20.83 29.88
N PHE A 644 10.08 21.28 29.93
CA PHE A 644 9.56 22.12 30.99
C PHE A 644 8.13 21.70 31.34
N PHE A 645 7.69 22.13 32.52
CA PHE A 645 6.35 21.89 33.03
C PHE A 645 5.66 23.23 33.32
N VAL A 646 4.39 23.32 32.94
CA VAL A 646 3.57 24.51 33.16
C VAL A 646 2.72 24.28 34.38
N TYR A 647 2.89 25.16 35.37
CA TYR A 647 2.20 25.09 36.65
C TYR A 647 1.45 26.39 36.91
N THR A 648 0.17 26.29 37.23
CA THR A 648 -0.73 27.41 37.52
C THR A 648 -1.44 27.27 38.87
N GLY A 649 -0.86 26.47 39.77
CA GLY A 649 -1.27 26.38 41.16
C GLY A 649 -0.67 27.50 42.03
N ARG A 650 -0.78 27.37 43.34
CA ARG A 650 -0.46 28.45 44.31
C ARG A 650 0.88 28.31 45.03
N ARG A 651 1.65 27.25 44.75
CA ARG A 651 2.91 26.95 45.45
C ARG A 651 4.12 27.57 44.75
N GLU A 652 5.11 28.02 45.53
CA GLU A 652 6.32 28.70 45.00
C GLU A 652 7.46 27.73 44.63
N ASN A 653 7.61 26.61 45.36
CA ASN A 653 8.67 25.62 45.13
C ASN A 653 8.09 24.30 44.61
N VAL A 654 7.88 24.23 43.30
CA VAL A 654 7.27 23.10 42.61
C VAL A 654 8.28 22.43 41.69
N SER A 655 8.27 21.10 41.64
CA SER A 655 9.11 20.28 40.76
C SER A 655 8.29 19.13 40.16
N ASP A 656 8.84 18.44 39.17
CA ASP A 656 8.27 17.23 38.59
C ASP A 656 8.62 15.95 39.36
N THR A 657 8.97 16.09 40.64
CA THR A 657 9.37 14.99 41.52
C THR A 657 8.16 14.14 41.92
N VAL A 658 8.31 12.83 41.79
CA VAL A 658 7.38 11.78 42.19
C VAL A 658 8.12 10.85 43.14
N THR A 659 7.61 10.75 44.37
CA THR A 659 8.09 9.92 45.47
C THR A 659 6.90 9.55 46.35
N ASP A 660 7.04 8.63 47.30
CA ASP A 660 5.94 8.30 48.21
C ASP A 660 5.35 9.56 48.89
N GLY A 661 4.03 9.69 48.84
CA GLY A 661 3.24 10.85 49.27
C GLY A 661 3.18 12.01 48.28
N VAL A 662 3.92 11.99 47.17
CA VAL A 662 4.00 13.06 46.16
C VAL A 662 3.86 12.49 44.75
N ALA A 663 2.75 12.79 44.10
CA ALA A 663 2.45 12.34 42.74
C ALA A 663 2.46 13.50 41.73
N VAL A 664 2.42 13.20 40.43
CA VAL A 664 2.22 14.19 39.36
C VAL A 664 0.96 13.83 38.58
N ALA A 665 0.16 14.81 38.20
CA ALA A 665 -1.03 14.57 37.38
C ALA A 665 -1.38 15.75 36.48
N GLN A 666 -2.22 15.51 35.47
CA GLN A 666 -2.77 16.61 34.69
C GLN A 666 -3.78 17.38 35.54
N ARG A 667 -3.71 18.72 35.48
CA ARG A 667 -4.63 19.61 36.18
C ARG A 667 -6.06 19.47 35.65
N TRP A 668 -7.05 19.31 36.52
CA TRP A 668 -8.49 19.25 36.19
C TRP A 668 -9.33 20.19 37.06
N SER A 669 -8.71 21.25 37.59
CA SER A 669 -9.31 22.15 38.57
C SER A 669 -10.60 22.83 38.08
N ASN A 670 -10.72 23.19 36.81
CA ASN A 670 -11.96 23.82 36.29
C ASN A 670 -13.14 22.86 36.17
N TYR A 671 -12.88 21.55 36.11
CA TYR A 671 -13.91 20.52 35.89
C TYR A 671 -14.29 19.79 37.17
N LEU A 672 -13.31 19.44 38.00
CA LEU A 672 -13.53 18.71 39.25
C LEU A 672 -13.62 19.64 40.46
N GLY A 673 -12.92 20.78 40.45
CA GLY A 673 -12.89 21.76 41.53
C GLY A 673 -12.78 21.10 42.92
N THR A 674 -13.78 21.35 43.76
CA THR A 674 -13.93 20.71 45.08
C THR A 674 -15.00 19.62 45.12
N THR A 675 -15.59 19.26 43.98
CA THR A 675 -16.81 18.42 43.88
C THR A 675 -16.63 17.02 44.48
N ALA A 676 -15.42 16.47 44.41
CA ALA A 676 -15.12 15.18 45.06
C ALA A 676 -15.39 15.23 46.58
N PHE A 677 -15.03 16.35 47.23
CA PHE A 677 -15.07 16.55 48.68
C PHE A 677 -16.43 17.03 49.20
N GLU A 678 -17.32 17.50 48.33
CA GLU A 678 -18.67 17.93 48.69
C GLU A 678 -19.49 16.75 49.24
N ASN A 679 -20.04 16.91 50.45
CA ASN A 679 -20.81 15.90 51.18
C ASN A 679 -20.08 14.55 51.31
N SER A 680 -18.74 14.55 51.32
CA SER A 680 -17.93 13.32 51.29
C SER A 680 -17.75 12.65 52.65
N SER A 681 -18.23 13.23 53.76
CA SER A 681 -17.98 12.74 55.12
C SER A 681 -18.47 11.30 55.38
N LEU A 682 -19.49 10.84 54.65
CA LEU A 682 -19.99 9.45 54.73
C LEU A 682 -19.17 8.46 53.89
N ILE A 683 -18.37 8.96 52.95
CA ILE A 683 -17.53 8.18 52.02
C ILE A 683 -16.10 8.14 52.54
N CYS A 684 -15.55 9.30 52.92
CA CYS A 684 -14.22 9.48 53.47
C CYS A 684 -14.28 10.43 54.67
N PRO A 685 -14.50 9.92 55.89
CA PRO A 685 -14.53 10.74 57.12
C PRO A 685 -13.23 11.53 57.35
N GLU A 686 -12.08 10.96 56.96
CA GLU A 686 -10.76 11.56 57.09
C GLU A 686 -10.57 12.76 56.15
N CYS A 687 -11.21 12.72 54.98
CA CYS A 687 -11.13 13.75 53.96
C CYS A 687 -11.80 15.07 54.38
N VAL A 688 -12.62 15.07 55.46
CA VAL A 688 -13.20 16.29 56.04
C VAL A 688 -12.13 17.28 56.51
N LYS A 689 -10.92 16.78 56.81
CA LYS A 689 -9.78 17.62 57.21
C LYS A 689 -9.13 18.37 56.04
N VAL A 690 -9.43 17.98 54.79
CA VAL A 690 -8.87 18.60 53.59
C VAL A 690 -9.56 19.93 53.36
N SER A 691 -8.80 21.02 53.37
CA SER A 691 -9.35 22.34 53.09
C SER A 691 -9.82 22.44 51.65
N LYS A 692 -10.80 23.31 51.34
CA LYS A 692 -11.21 23.57 49.95
C LYS A 692 -10.05 24.04 49.06
N ALA A 693 -9.08 24.74 49.66
CA ALA A 693 -7.87 25.17 48.95
C ALA A 693 -6.99 23.97 48.57
N ASP A 694 -6.77 23.05 49.50
CA ASP A 694 -5.96 21.83 49.25
C ASP A 694 -6.67 20.86 48.30
N ALA A 695 -7.99 20.72 48.42
CA ALA A 695 -8.82 19.95 47.51
C ALA A 695 -8.60 20.38 46.05
N ALA A 696 -8.64 21.68 45.79
CA ALA A 696 -8.47 22.25 44.45
C ALA A 696 -7.00 22.24 43.96
N GLU A 697 -6.03 22.36 44.88
CA GLU A 697 -4.59 22.42 44.56
C GLU A 697 -4.00 21.03 44.26
N TYR A 698 -4.31 20.04 45.10
CA TYR A 698 -3.64 18.73 45.06
C TYR A 698 -4.51 17.61 44.49
N PHE A 699 -5.84 17.70 44.57
CA PHE A 699 -6.71 16.53 44.33
C PHE A 699 -7.69 16.72 43.17
N ALA A 700 -7.77 17.90 42.57
CA ALA A 700 -8.56 18.14 41.36
C ALA A 700 -7.79 17.70 40.10
N VAL A 701 -7.65 16.38 39.93
CA VAL A 701 -6.69 15.76 39.00
C VAL A 701 -7.35 14.79 38.03
N GLY A 702 -6.74 14.65 36.86
CA GLY A 702 -7.09 13.63 35.87
C GLY A 702 -5.84 12.99 35.26
N SER A 703 -6.05 11.95 34.47
CA SER A 703 -5.01 11.25 33.73
C SER A 703 -4.21 12.21 32.82
N PRO A 704 -2.90 11.96 32.58
CA PRO A 704 -2.08 10.91 33.18
C PRO A 704 -1.88 11.10 34.68
N TYR A 705 -1.94 10.01 35.46
CA TYR A 705 -1.50 9.97 36.85
C TYR A 705 -0.11 9.34 36.92
N VAL A 706 0.86 10.02 37.50
CA VAL A 706 2.21 9.48 37.76
C VAL A 706 2.39 9.37 39.26
N ILE A 707 2.51 8.14 39.74
CA ILE A 707 2.45 7.79 41.15
C ILE A 707 3.42 6.66 41.45
N THR A 708 3.97 6.58 42.66
CA THR A 708 4.78 5.43 43.04
C THR A 708 3.91 4.17 43.13
N ARG A 709 4.49 3.01 42.85
CA ARG A 709 3.82 1.72 43.02
C ARG A 709 3.34 1.54 44.46
N ASN A 710 4.13 2.01 45.44
CA ASN A 710 3.79 1.91 46.85
C ASN A 710 2.52 2.71 47.19
N ASP A 711 2.46 3.99 46.80
CA ASP A 711 1.27 4.83 47.02
C ASP A 711 0.05 4.28 46.27
N LEU A 712 0.24 3.82 45.03
CA LEU A 712 -0.84 3.26 44.22
C LEU A 712 -1.45 2.00 44.87
N ILE A 713 -0.61 1.10 45.39
CA ILE A 713 -1.07 -0.10 46.11
C ILE A 713 -1.84 0.31 47.38
N GLN A 714 -1.31 1.25 48.16
CA GLN A 714 -1.94 1.68 49.42
C GLN A 714 -3.34 2.27 49.21
N LEU A 715 -3.55 3.04 48.14
CA LEU A 715 -4.83 3.70 47.89
C LEU A 715 -5.85 2.85 47.12
N MET A 716 -5.46 1.70 46.58
CA MET A 716 -6.24 0.99 45.55
C MET A 716 -7.61 0.50 46.04
N ASP A 717 -7.68 -0.07 47.24
CA ASP A 717 -8.94 -0.54 47.82
C ASP A 717 -9.90 0.61 48.12
N ASP A 718 -9.36 1.73 48.62
CA ASP A 718 -10.14 2.94 48.84
C ASP A 718 -10.59 3.57 47.53
N TYR A 719 -9.77 3.55 46.49
CA TYR A 719 -10.14 4.01 45.16
C TYR A 719 -11.33 3.20 44.61
N CYS A 720 -11.27 1.87 44.67
CA CYS A 720 -12.38 0.99 44.28
C CYS A 720 -13.67 1.32 45.06
N ASN A 721 -13.57 1.37 46.40
CA ASN A 721 -14.71 1.60 47.29
C ASN A 721 -15.32 3.00 47.10
N MET A 722 -14.48 4.04 47.06
CA MET A 722 -14.93 5.43 46.98
C MET A 722 -15.51 5.76 45.60
N THR A 723 -15.03 5.14 44.52
CA THR A 723 -15.67 5.25 43.20
C THR A 723 -17.11 4.74 43.23
N VAL A 724 -17.35 3.57 43.83
CA VAL A 724 -18.71 3.01 43.98
C VAL A 724 -19.58 3.93 44.84
N LEU A 725 -19.08 4.34 46.01
CA LEU A 725 -19.85 5.16 46.94
C LEU A 725 -20.19 6.54 46.35
N LYS A 726 -19.28 7.14 45.57
CA LYS A 726 -19.56 8.41 44.89
C LYS A 726 -20.56 8.24 43.74
N ARG A 727 -20.49 7.11 43.03
CA ARG A 727 -21.46 6.75 41.99
C ARG A 727 -22.88 6.63 42.58
N GLU A 728 -23.03 6.01 43.74
CA GLU A 728 -24.33 5.95 44.44
C GLU A 728 -24.76 7.31 44.98
N GLN A 729 -23.85 8.09 45.59
CA GLN A 729 -24.17 9.42 46.13
C GLN A 729 -24.70 10.37 45.05
N THR A 730 -24.26 10.22 43.81
CA THR A 730 -24.63 11.06 42.68
C THR A 730 -25.83 10.52 41.91
N ASN A 731 -26.62 9.63 42.53
CA ASN A 731 -27.75 8.93 41.93
C ASN A 731 -27.42 8.27 40.59
N ARG A 732 -26.15 7.87 40.39
CA ARG A 732 -25.65 7.24 39.15
C ARG A 732 -25.80 8.14 37.90
N GLU A 733 -25.83 9.46 38.07
CA GLU A 733 -25.92 10.41 36.95
C GLU A 733 -24.54 10.89 36.47
N LEU A 734 -23.58 11.06 37.39
CA LEU A 734 -22.27 11.63 37.05
C LEU A 734 -21.30 10.60 36.46
N ARG A 735 -20.80 10.89 35.25
CA ARG A 735 -19.78 10.09 34.55
C ARG A 735 -18.39 10.19 35.18
N MET A 736 -18.10 11.22 35.96
CA MET A 736 -16.79 11.47 36.60
C MET A 736 -16.67 10.88 38.02
N SER A 737 -17.58 9.97 38.41
CA SER A 737 -17.56 9.35 39.74
C SER A 737 -16.27 8.58 40.03
N GLU A 738 -15.68 7.97 38.99
CA GLU A 738 -14.36 7.33 39.05
C GLU A 738 -13.27 8.32 39.48
N MET A 739 -13.09 9.43 38.75
CA MET A 739 -12.09 10.46 39.07
C MET A 739 -12.29 11.04 40.47
N MET A 740 -13.54 11.27 40.88
CA MET A 740 -13.85 11.75 42.23
C MET A 740 -13.46 10.73 43.32
N GLY A 741 -13.66 9.43 43.05
CA GLY A 741 -13.21 8.35 43.92
C GLY A 741 -11.69 8.33 44.07
N TYR A 742 -10.96 8.51 42.97
CA TYR A 742 -9.49 8.63 42.99
C TYR A 742 -9.03 9.81 43.86
N SER A 743 -9.62 11.00 43.66
CA SER A 743 -9.30 12.20 44.44
C SER A 743 -9.48 11.99 45.95
N LEU A 744 -10.56 11.31 46.37
CA LEU A 744 -10.82 11.02 47.78
C LEU A 744 -9.84 9.97 48.33
N ALA A 745 -9.52 8.93 47.57
CA ALA A 745 -8.58 7.91 47.97
C ALA A 745 -7.17 8.48 48.14
N ALA A 746 -6.70 9.26 47.16
CA ALA A 746 -5.42 9.97 47.26
C ALA A 746 -5.38 10.90 48.48
N ALA A 747 -6.47 11.61 48.76
CA ALA A 747 -6.56 12.49 49.92
C ALA A 747 -6.52 11.75 51.25
N LYS A 748 -7.20 10.60 51.37
CA LYS A 748 -7.18 9.75 52.57
C LYS A 748 -5.77 9.24 52.88
N HIS A 749 -5.02 8.87 51.85
CA HIS A 749 -3.66 8.34 51.98
C HIS A 749 -2.57 9.42 51.95
N GLY A 750 -2.94 10.70 51.86
CA GLY A 750 -2.00 11.81 51.88
C GLY A 750 -1.12 11.95 50.63
N VAL A 751 -1.52 11.31 49.51
CA VAL A 751 -0.80 11.35 48.23
C VAL A 751 -1.14 12.65 47.50
N LYS A 752 -0.28 13.67 47.63
CA LYS A 752 -0.53 15.01 47.08
C LYS A 752 0.02 15.13 45.66
N HIS A 753 -0.81 15.56 44.70
CA HIS A 753 -0.35 15.76 43.32
C HIS A 753 0.25 17.15 43.10
N THR A 754 1.36 17.18 42.38
CA THR A 754 1.75 18.33 41.58
C THR A 754 1.02 18.29 40.24
N THR A 755 0.18 19.31 40.02
CA THR A 755 -0.70 19.39 38.85
C THR A 755 -0.08 20.25 37.77
N PHE A 756 0.13 19.69 36.58
CA PHE A 756 0.66 20.41 35.44
C PHE A 756 -0.38 20.56 34.33
N ASP A 757 -0.25 21.64 33.57
CA ASP A 757 -1.17 22.02 32.49
C ASP A 757 -0.74 21.44 31.13
N ASN A 758 0.50 20.94 31.03
CA ASN A 758 1.12 20.54 29.76
C ASN A 758 1.61 19.07 29.74
N LEU A 759 0.98 18.15 30.50
CA LEU A 759 1.27 16.71 30.36
C LEU A 759 0.55 16.10 29.16
N ALA A 760 -0.65 16.58 28.87
CA ALA A 760 -1.44 16.17 27.73
C ALA A 760 -2.27 17.32 27.17
N LEU A 761 -2.46 17.33 25.85
CA LEU A 761 -3.32 18.27 25.16
C LEU A 761 -4.67 17.62 24.86
N GLY A 762 -5.75 18.11 25.48
CA GLY A 762 -7.11 17.56 25.37
C GLY A 762 -8.20 18.55 24.96
N ASN A 763 -7.82 19.74 24.50
CA ASN A 763 -8.72 20.85 24.17
C ASN A 763 -9.63 21.26 25.35
N LYS A 764 -9.05 21.31 26.54
CA LYS A 764 -9.73 21.71 27.76
C LYS A 764 -9.18 23.03 28.31
N VAL A 765 -9.97 23.67 29.16
CA VAL A 765 -9.65 25.01 29.71
C VAL A 765 -8.35 24.99 30.53
N ASP A 766 -8.06 23.88 31.20
CA ASP A 766 -6.86 23.72 32.03
C ASP A 766 -5.58 23.44 31.21
N ASP A 767 -5.66 23.26 29.89
CA ASP A 767 -4.49 22.95 29.07
C ASP A 767 -3.61 24.17 28.83
N TYR A 768 -2.30 23.97 28.84
CA TYR A 768 -1.37 24.96 28.33
C TYR A 768 -1.45 25.04 26.80
N THR A 769 -1.88 26.20 26.29
CA THR A 769 -2.15 26.41 24.86
C THR A 769 -1.34 27.55 24.24
N ASP A 770 -0.61 28.35 25.03
CA ASP A 770 0.11 29.53 24.51
C ASP A 770 1.22 29.18 23.50
N PHE A 771 1.66 27.90 23.45
CA PHE A 771 2.60 27.43 22.43
C PHE A 771 2.12 27.76 21.01
N VAL A 772 0.80 27.77 20.77
CA VAL A 772 0.26 28.06 19.42
C VAL A 772 0.61 29.47 18.96
N SER A 773 0.72 30.44 19.88
CA SER A 773 1.02 31.83 19.57
C SER A 773 2.49 32.04 19.19
N ILE A 774 3.40 31.20 19.70
CA ILE A 774 4.85 31.30 19.43
C ILE A 774 5.31 30.39 18.27
N MET A 775 4.42 29.53 17.75
CA MET A 775 4.73 28.67 16.61
C MET A 775 5.01 29.48 15.33
N LYS A 776 6.19 29.25 14.76
CA LYS A 776 6.63 29.89 13.51
C LYS A 776 6.13 29.15 12.26
N GLY A 777 6.21 27.82 12.27
CA GLY A 777 5.82 26.96 11.14
C GLY A 777 4.32 26.75 11.02
N ASN A 778 3.92 26.12 9.91
CA ASN A 778 2.55 25.72 9.65
C ASN A 778 2.38 24.22 9.95
N PRO A 779 1.66 23.83 11.03
CA PRO A 779 1.43 22.45 11.39
C PRO A 779 0.54 21.69 10.41
N CYS A 780 -0.07 22.35 9.42
CA CYS A 780 -0.88 21.72 8.37
C CYS A 780 -0.16 21.68 7.00
N GLU A 781 1.08 22.16 6.91
CA GLU A 781 1.83 22.26 5.64
C GLU A 781 2.22 20.89 5.08
N ASP A 782 2.98 20.10 5.86
CA ASP A 782 3.37 18.75 5.49
C ASP A 782 2.18 17.80 5.74
N PRO A 783 1.63 17.10 4.73
CA PRO A 783 0.43 16.28 4.93
C PRO A 783 0.69 14.99 5.75
N ILE A 784 1.94 14.64 6.05
CA ILE A 784 2.35 13.36 6.64
C ILE A 784 3.05 13.57 7.98
N ILE A 785 4.00 14.50 8.07
CA ILE A 785 4.84 14.69 9.24
C ILE A 785 4.19 15.69 10.20
N PRO A 786 3.89 15.31 11.45
CA PRO A 786 3.38 16.25 12.46
C PRO A 786 4.50 17.20 12.90
N MET A 787 4.16 18.48 13.04
CA MET A 787 5.06 19.49 13.59
C MET A 787 4.91 19.53 15.11
N ILE A 788 5.89 19.00 15.84
CA ILE A 788 5.84 18.86 17.31
C ILE A 788 7.03 19.63 17.91
N PRO A 789 6.92 20.95 18.11
CA PRO A 789 7.97 21.73 18.77
C PRO A 789 8.06 21.41 20.27
N GLY A 790 9.18 21.76 20.91
CA GLY A 790 9.48 21.40 22.31
C GLY A 790 8.48 21.94 23.34
N GLU A 791 7.71 22.95 22.97
CA GLU A 791 6.69 23.61 23.79
C GLU A 791 5.36 22.86 23.86
N VAL A 792 5.12 21.92 22.94
CA VAL A 792 3.89 21.13 22.89
C VAL A 792 3.91 20.06 23.99
N PRO A 793 2.78 19.77 24.67
CA PRO A 793 2.67 18.64 25.60
C PRO A 793 3.17 17.31 25.00
N PRO A 794 3.68 16.35 25.80
CA PRO A 794 4.16 15.08 25.26
C PRO A 794 3.05 14.14 24.74
N LEU A 795 1.81 14.33 25.21
CA LEU A 795 0.68 13.49 24.89
C LEU A 795 -0.47 14.30 24.25
N LEU A 796 -1.20 13.67 23.33
CA LEU A 796 -2.56 14.06 22.95
C LEU A 796 -3.56 13.25 23.77
N HIS A 797 -4.69 13.84 24.12
CA HIS A 797 -5.80 13.19 24.81
C HIS A 797 -7.10 13.44 24.03
N GLY A 798 -7.75 12.37 23.56
CA GLY A 798 -9.00 12.43 22.80
C GLY A 798 -10.25 12.86 23.60
N TYR A 799 -10.13 13.76 24.59
CA TYR A 799 -11.22 14.17 25.47
C TYR A 799 -12.30 14.99 24.75
N ARG A 800 -11.93 16.10 24.11
CA ARG A 800 -12.83 16.95 23.33
C ARG A 800 -12.47 16.95 21.84
N PRO A 801 -13.45 17.21 20.95
CA PRO A 801 -13.16 17.34 19.53
C PRO A 801 -12.26 18.53 19.25
N TYR A 802 -11.48 18.45 18.17
CA TYR A 802 -10.90 19.61 17.51
C TYR A 802 -11.69 19.94 16.25
N GLU A 803 -12.05 21.20 16.02
CA GLU A 803 -12.92 21.62 14.90
C GLU A 803 -12.47 22.92 14.25
N THR A 804 -12.33 22.91 12.92
CA THR A 804 -11.92 24.09 12.14
C THR A 804 -12.44 24.03 10.70
N ASN A 805 -12.28 25.10 9.93
CA ASN A 805 -12.64 25.16 8.52
C ASN A 805 -11.42 25.53 7.65
N ASP A 806 -11.42 25.08 6.39
CA ASP A 806 -10.47 25.56 5.38
C ASP A 806 -10.98 26.82 4.65
N ASP A 807 -10.21 27.30 3.68
CA ASP A 807 -10.51 28.46 2.82
C ASP A 807 -11.68 28.26 1.86
N ARG A 808 -12.07 27.01 1.63
CA ARG A 808 -13.29 26.63 0.89
C ARG A 808 -14.49 26.48 1.83
N ASN A 809 -14.32 26.80 3.12
CA ASN A 809 -15.30 26.62 4.19
C ASN A 809 -15.69 25.14 4.42
N VAL A 810 -14.83 24.20 4.03
CA VAL A 810 -15.00 22.78 4.33
C VAL A 810 -14.60 22.54 5.78
N LYS A 811 -15.46 21.84 6.52
CA LYS A 811 -15.26 21.55 7.93
C LYS A 811 -14.32 20.36 8.15
N TRP A 812 -13.37 20.55 9.04
CA TRP A 812 -12.42 19.53 9.52
C TRP A 812 -12.65 19.27 11.00
N VAL A 813 -12.71 17.98 11.37
CA VAL A 813 -12.87 17.56 12.75
C VAL A 813 -11.94 16.39 13.08
N PHE A 814 -11.39 16.39 14.28
CA PHE A 814 -10.79 15.22 14.89
C PHE A 814 -11.53 14.91 16.18
N TYR A 815 -12.19 13.75 16.25
CA TYR A 815 -12.86 13.31 17.47
C TYR A 815 -12.92 11.79 17.53
N LYS A 816 -12.60 11.23 18.70
CA LYS A 816 -12.55 9.77 18.89
C LYS A 816 -13.88 9.09 18.57
N THR A 817 -15.02 9.75 18.84
CA THR A 817 -16.34 9.12 18.63
C THR A 817 -16.81 9.11 17.18
N LEU A 818 -16.02 9.69 16.26
CA LEU A 818 -16.27 9.68 14.83
C LEU A 818 -15.35 8.68 14.12
N MET A 819 -14.45 8.02 14.87
CA MET A 819 -13.47 7.09 14.30
C MET A 819 -14.13 5.76 13.98
N PRO A 820 -13.95 5.25 12.75
CA PRO A 820 -14.55 3.96 12.44
C PRO A 820 -13.85 2.78 13.10
N ASN A 821 -14.62 1.76 13.48
CA ASN A 821 -14.08 0.58 14.16
C ASN A 821 -13.08 -0.22 13.31
N ASN A 822 -13.23 -0.20 11.99
CA ASN A 822 -12.38 -0.96 11.05
C ASN A 822 -11.18 -0.17 10.51
N LEU A 823 -10.80 0.96 11.13
CA LEU A 823 -9.74 1.84 10.62
C LEU A 823 -8.38 1.14 10.43
N PHE A 824 -8.11 0.13 11.28
CA PHE A 824 -6.87 -0.66 11.27
C PHE A 824 -6.84 -1.76 10.22
N ALA A 825 -7.94 -2.02 9.50
CA ALA A 825 -7.93 -3.03 8.47
C ALA A 825 -7.13 -2.62 7.23
N CYS A 826 -6.58 -3.60 6.52
CA CYS A 826 -5.65 -3.37 5.41
C CYS A 826 -6.26 -2.53 4.28
N ASP A 827 -7.56 -2.69 4.01
CA ASP A 827 -8.25 -2.01 2.92
C ASP A 827 -8.83 -0.64 3.29
N SER A 828 -8.92 -0.33 4.59
CA SER A 828 -9.46 0.95 5.07
C SER A 828 -8.55 2.11 4.69
N TRP A 829 -9.15 3.23 4.27
CA TRP A 829 -8.44 4.49 4.04
C TRP A 829 -7.69 4.99 5.27
N LEU A 830 -6.63 5.75 5.03
CA LEU A 830 -6.05 6.62 6.03
C LEU A 830 -6.88 7.90 6.16
N LEU A 831 -6.76 8.59 7.30
CA LEU A 831 -7.43 9.87 7.51
C LEU A 831 -6.92 10.91 6.52
N ALA A 832 -7.84 11.69 5.97
CA ALA A 832 -7.50 12.81 5.08
C ALA A 832 -6.77 13.91 5.87
N SER A 833 -5.69 14.43 5.28
CA SER A 833 -4.93 15.52 5.89
C SER A 833 -5.55 16.88 5.54
N PRO A 834 -5.72 17.79 6.51
CA PRO A 834 -6.25 19.13 6.24
C PRO A 834 -5.27 19.94 5.38
N PRO A 835 -5.75 20.86 4.52
CA PRO A 835 -4.88 21.71 3.73
C PRO A 835 -4.15 22.75 4.61
N ALA A 836 -3.03 23.27 4.10
CA ALA A 836 -2.24 24.32 4.74
C ALA A 836 -3.05 25.58 5.10
N SER A 837 -4.13 25.86 4.36
CA SER A 837 -5.02 27.01 4.58
C SER A 837 -5.70 26.99 5.95
N VAL A 838 -5.97 25.81 6.53
CA VAL A 838 -6.58 25.65 7.86
C VAL A 838 -5.80 26.41 8.93
N TRP A 839 -4.47 26.25 8.96
CA TRP A 839 -3.62 26.99 9.89
C TRP A 839 -3.48 28.46 9.51
N THR A 840 -3.31 28.75 8.23
CA THR A 840 -3.13 30.13 7.74
C THR A 840 -4.29 31.02 8.15
N LEU A 841 -5.53 30.55 7.99
CA LEU A 841 -6.74 31.26 8.44
C LEU A 841 -6.80 31.41 9.95
N ALA A 842 -6.50 30.34 10.69
CA ALA A 842 -6.47 30.37 12.15
C ALA A 842 -5.45 31.40 12.67
N LYS A 843 -4.25 31.43 12.10
CA LYS A 843 -3.18 32.37 12.46
C LYS A 843 -3.54 33.81 12.11
N GLN A 844 -4.19 34.07 10.97
CA GLN A 844 -4.68 35.40 10.59
C GLN A 844 -5.78 35.93 11.51
N SER A 845 -6.55 35.05 12.16
CA SER A 845 -7.59 35.46 13.09
C SER A 845 -7.07 36.02 14.42
N PHE A 846 -5.81 35.74 14.76
CA PHE A 846 -5.20 36.02 16.08
C PHE A 846 -5.96 35.42 17.27
N ASP A 847 -6.91 34.51 17.02
CA ASP A 847 -7.68 33.80 18.04
C ASP A 847 -6.93 32.52 18.45
N LYS A 848 -6.44 32.51 19.71
CA LYS A 848 -5.70 31.38 20.27
C LYS A 848 -6.50 30.08 20.23
N GLN A 849 -7.81 30.12 20.45
CA GLN A 849 -8.63 28.91 20.40
C GLN A 849 -8.67 28.39 18.98
N ARG A 850 -8.92 29.23 17.97
CA ARG A 850 -8.91 28.79 16.56
C ARG A 850 -7.57 28.21 16.13
N MET A 851 -6.47 28.81 16.59
CA MET A 851 -5.12 28.28 16.36
C MET A 851 -4.95 26.90 17.03
N LEU A 852 -5.40 26.74 18.27
CA LEU A 852 -5.38 25.45 18.96
C LEU A 852 -6.22 24.40 18.23
N GLU A 853 -7.42 24.74 17.77
CA GLU A 853 -8.27 23.86 16.98
C GLU A 853 -7.57 23.40 15.70
N ALA A 854 -6.98 24.33 14.94
CA ALA A 854 -6.24 24.03 13.72
C ALA A 854 -5.02 23.12 14.00
N TYR A 855 -4.24 23.43 15.03
CA TYR A 855 -3.10 22.60 15.45
C TYR A 855 -3.55 21.19 15.86
N GLY A 856 -4.61 21.09 16.66
CA GLY A 856 -5.15 19.84 17.17
C GLY A 856 -5.66 18.93 16.07
N VAL A 857 -6.43 19.46 15.10
CA VAL A 857 -6.86 18.69 13.92
C VAL A 857 -5.66 18.21 13.11
N CYS A 858 -4.76 19.11 12.71
CA CYS A 858 -3.65 18.77 11.82
C CYS A 858 -2.67 17.79 12.47
N THR A 859 -2.39 17.94 13.76
CA THR A 859 -1.44 17.08 14.48
C THR A 859 -2.05 15.72 14.82
N SER A 860 -3.29 15.69 15.35
CA SER A 860 -3.91 14.44 15.79
C SER A 860 -4.17 13.47 14.64
N ILE A 861 -4.61 14.00 13.47
CA ILE A 861 -4.77 13.20 12.25
C ILE A 861 -3.44 12.56 11.82
N LYS A 862 -2.35 13.32 11.83
CA LYS A 862 -1.02 12.83 11.41
C LYS A 862 -0.46 11.79 12.37
N VAL A 863 -0.56 12.03 13.68
CA VAL A 863 -0.10 11.07 14.69
C VAL A 863 -0.90 9.76 14.61
N LEU A 864 -2.23 9.84 14.41
CA LEU A 864 -3.04 8.64 14.21
C LEU A 864 -2.73 7.93 12.89
N ASN A 865 -2.55 8.65 11.78
CA ASN A 865 -2.13 8.06 10.51
C ASN A 865 -0.77 7.35 10.61
N GLN A 866 0.18 7.92 11.35
CA GLN A 866 1.45 7.28 11.64
C GLN A 866 1.28 5.96 12.38
N ALA A 867 0.43 5.92 13.42
CA ALA A 867 0.09 4.69 14.13
C ALA A 867 -0.59 3.64 13.23
N LEU A 868 -1.50 4.08 12.34
CA LEU A 868 -2.14 3.19 11.36
C LEU A 868 -1.14 2.59 10.39
N VAL A 869 -0.20 3.40 9.88
CA VAL A 869 0.85 2.94 8.97
C VAL A 869 1.77 1.94 9.66
N ASP A 870 2.19 2.21 10.90
CA ASP A 870 3.05 1.29 11.66
C ASP A 870 2.38 -0.06 11.91
N PHE A 871 1.09 -0.05 12.25
CA PHE A 871 0.31 -1.27 12.39
C PHE A 871 0.16 -2.01 11.05
N LYS A 872 -0.33 -1.33 10.02
CA LYS A 872 -0.67 -1.97 8.74
C LYS A 872 0.56 -2.52 8.04
N THR A 873 1.71 -1.86 8.18
CA THR A 873 3.00 -2.37 7.65
C THR A 873 3.38 -3.73 8.25
N LYS A 874 3.05 -3.98 9.53
CA LYS A 874 3.32 -5.27 10.19
C LYS A 874 2.22 -6.31 9.91
N MET A 875 0.98 -5.86 9.79
CA MET A 875 -0.19 -6.73 9.80
C MET A 875 -0.67 -7.13 8.40
N CYS A 876 -0.34 -6.35 7.36
CA CYS A 876 -0.81 -6.52 5.99
C CYS A 876 0.36 -6.93 5.06
N PRO A 877 0.71 -8.23 4.99
CA PRO A 877 1.87 -8.71 4.22
C PRO A 877 1.73 -8.43 2.72
N ASP A 878 0.52 -8.45 2.19
CA ASP A 878 0.21 -8.19 0.78
C ASP A 878 0.07 -6.70 0.43
N GLY A 879 0.37 -5.81 1.39
CA GLY A 879 0.18 -4.36 1.26
C GLY A 879 -1.15 -3.89 1.83
N PHE A 880 -1.34 -2.56 1.84
CA PHE A 880 -2.52 -1.92 2.43
C PHE A 880 -2.89 -0.63 1.70
N ASN A 881 -4.06 -0.10 2.03
CA ASN A 881 -4.57 1.14 1.48
C ASN A 881 -3.91 2.35 2.17
N GLN A 882 -3.02 3.03 1.43
CA GLN A 882 -2.32 4.22 1.88
C GLN A 882 -3.05 5.52 1.52
N ASN A 883 -4.21 5.43 0.87
CA ASN A 883 -4.95 6.59 0.40
C ASN A 883 -5.54 7.40 1.56
N ARG A 884 -5.12 8.66 1.71
CA ARG A 884 -5.57 9.60 2.75
C ARG A 884 -6.83 10.35 2.33
N ARG A 885 -7.96 9.64 2.25
CA ARG A 885 -9.26 10.21 1.81
C ARG A 885 -10.34 10.25 2.87
N LEU A 886 -10.15 9.58 4.01
CA LEU A 886 -11.16 9.51 5.06
C LEU A 886 -11.20 10.82 5.87
N ARG A 887 -12.04 11.78 5.47
CA ARG A 887 -12.31 12.99 6.27
C ARG A 887 -13.48 12.76 7.21
N LEU A 888 -13.22 12.90 8.51
CA LEU A 888 -14.24 12.79 9.55
C LEU A 888 -15.32 13.86 9.37
N VAL A 889 -16.57 13.44 9.48
CA VAL A 889 -17.76 14.29 9.38
C VAL A 889 -18.68 14.05 10.59
N LYS A 890 -19.40 15.10 11.00
CA LYS A 890 -20.38 14.98 12.09
C LYS A 890 -21.57 14.12 11.65
N ASP A 891 -22.28 13.59 12.65
CA ASP A 891 -23.53 12.82 12.46
C ASP A 891 -23.36 11.49 11.68
N VAL A 892 -22.13 10.97 11.64
CA VAL A 892 -21.80 9.68 11.05
C VAL A 892 -21.26 8.74 12.14
N HIS A 893 -21.93 7.61 12.32
CA HIS A 893 -21.60 6.60 13.33
C HIS A 893 -20.31 5.82 13.00
N GLU A 894 -19.61 5.36 14.06
CA GLU A 894 -18.34 4.61 14.01
C GLU A 894 -18.42 3.25 13.28
N ASP A 895 -19.62 2.71 13.07
CA ASP A 895 -19.88 1.42 12.43
C ASP A 895 -20.11 1.50 10.91
N LEU A 896 -20.12 2.72 10.36
CA LEU A 896 -20.49 2.98 8.96
C LEU A 896 -19.34 2.85 7.96
N LEU A 897 -18.08 2.74 8.41
CA LEU A 897 -16.98 2.30 7.53
C LEU A 897 -16.84 0.78 7.63
N LYS A 898 -17.38 0.09 6.64
CA LYS A 898 -17.12 -1.34 6.45
C LYS A 898 -16.08 -1.48 5.36
N ILE A 899 -15.10 -2.37 5.54
CA ILE A 899 -14.34 -2.91 4.40
C ILE A 899 -15.38 -3.65 3.59
N GLY A 900 -16.06 -2.96 2.71
CA GLY A 900 -17.41 -3.35 2.45
C GLY A 900 -18.23 -2.41 1.64
N GLN A 901 -18.06 -1.17 2.05
CA GLN A 901 -19.03 -0.17 1.74
C GLN A 901 -18.46 1.07 2.37
N VAL A 902 -18.11 2.04 1.55
CA VAL A 902 -17.90 3.38 2.07
C VAL A 902 -19.28 4.03 2.07
N TYR A 903 -19.83 4.30 3.25
CA TYR A 903 -21.12 4.96 3.38
C TYR A 903 -21.13 6.30 2.65
N THR A 904 -22.23 6.64 1.98
CA THR A 904 -22.33 7.79 1.05
C THR A 904 -21.80 9.13 1.61
N PRO A 905 -22.08 9.52 2.86
CA PRO A 905 -21.47 10.70 3.50
C PRO A 905 -19.94 10.70 3.50
N TRP A 906 -19.30 9.54 3.76
CA TRP A 906 -17.84 9.42 3.71
C TRP A 906 -17.32 9.55 2.29
N GLN A 907 -18.02 9.00 1.30
CA GLN A 907 -17.65 9.13 -0.12
C GLN A 907 -17.79 10.59 -0.58
N HIS A 908 -18.88 11.26 -0.21
CA HIS A 908 -19.09 12.68 -0.51
C HIS A 908 -17.99 13.53 0.15
N ALA A 909 -17.72 13.30 1.44
CA ALA A 909 -16.64 13.97 2.14
C ALA A 909 -15.27 13.74 1.49
N ALA A 910 -15.00 12.53 1.02
CA ALA A 910 -13.78 12.17 0.30
C ALA A 910 -13.68 12.81 -1.09
N SER A 911 -14.81 13.13 -1.73
CA SER A 911 -14.84 13.84 -3.01
C SER A 911 -14.54 15.33 -2.87
N GLU A 912 -14.99 15.96 -1.77
CA GLU A 912 -14.69 17.36 -1.44
C GLU A 912 -13.19 17.59 -1.11
N ASN A 913 -12.49 16.53 -0.70
CA ASN A 913 -11.05 16.55 -0.44
C ASN A 913 -10.19 16.45 -1.71
N GLY A 914 -10.80 16.14 -2.86
CA GLY A 914 -10.09 16.04 -4.13
C GLY A 914 -9.47 17.39 -4.54
N PRO A 915 -8.35 17.37 -5.28
CA PRO A 915 -7.77 18.58 -5.88
C PRO A 915 -8.71 19.26 -6.88
#